data_AF-A0A919ILB8-F1
#
_entry.id   AF-A0A919ILB8-F1
#
_cell.length_a   1.000
_cell.length_b   1.000
_cell.length_c   1.000
_cell.angle_alpha   90.00
_cell.angle_beta   90.00
_cell.angle_gamma   90.00
#
_symmetry.space_group_name_H-M   'P 1'
#
loop_
_entity.id
_entity.type
_entity.pdbx_description
1 polymer ?
#
loop_
_entity_poly.entity_id
_entity_poly.type
_entity_poly.pdbx_seq_one_letter_code
_entity_poly.pdbx_strand_id
1 'polypeptide(L)'
;MERRKFLTSAAAGAAGATVVGHPALAAGPAVPSQPAAFGRTGKDFPKVCGDLGNTNHSNLSRITKRTVNRLGGAWHTNLEGGSTAAAQQSTAVVQDGVLYVQTTQQNVFAVDGRTGAIKWKTNLGTKSTNMRGVALGEGKVFSTSGANIVYALDQRTGAVVWQKALITADEGGAESGCDPGNGQCGGLTGTLAGAVVYFDGLIYVGMQGSTGGARGRAYALRAATGEIAWTFWSAPGPGEFGNDTWAGDSWKTGGAVPWIHPAIDPELGLVYWTFSGPYPRTDGSSRAGDNLFANSIVALDARTGKRRWHFQSVHHDIWDMDNVMAPVLIDIVVQHRKRKVVVYGSKVGMYYILDRRTGEAIHGMTERPVPQDERQRTAPTQPFPGGKPFVPQEPRIDKATRPVPFYETGGLYTPHWDRPVIIFPGAGGGADWAHLSFNPHTGWIYVGYGLINSGYSNARDGRVNTSRPLGEYFAGGIAAVDPVTNTPVWVKDGEWSLAHGNGILTTAGRVMFQGGPDGVLHAMDDVTGDVLWSFQTGAGVHTSPIAYEIDGEQYIAVLAGGNGLPYPDIPKGDHLWAFKLGGTVAPAPAPTPPSKRNDVRAAPVTGAAAGYTVTIGRVWDATRGAPGATENTVAQNAMSPQHLTIPAGATVTFVNPAGNASAHAAVSFFDDEFDTGVLMPGKSWTHTFTRPGTYFYNDAIYPQNTGKIVVT
;
A
#
# COMPACT_ATOMS: atom_id res chain seq x y z
N MET A 1 69.16 4.12 30.41
CA MET A 1 68.80 3.33 31.61
C MET A 1 67.80 2.27 31.17
N GLU A 2 68.29 1.10 30.78
CA GLU A 2 68.31 -0.14 31.58
C GLU A 2 66.89 -0.67 31.86
N ARG A 3 66.37 -1.61 31.05
CA ARG A 3 66.53 -3.08 31.12
C ARG A 3 66.11 -3.71 32.45
N ARG A 4 65.10 -4.59 32.37
CA ARG A 4 64.93 -5.93 33.00
C ARG A 4 63.42 -6.18 33.24
N LYS A 5 62.77 -7.30 32.94
CA LYS A 5 63.04 -8.66 32.40
C LYS A 5 61.64 -9.14 31.92
N PHE A 6 61.45 -10.05 30.97
CA PHE A 6 61.77 -11.48 31.07
C PHE A 6 61.52 -12.15 29.70
N LEU A 7 62.43 -13.05 29.32
CA LEU A 7 62.22 -14.13 28.36
C LEU A 7 62.16 -15.42 29.17
N THR A 8 61.25 -16.34 28.84
CA THR A 8 61.58 -17.76 28.64
C THR A 8 60.41 -18.53 27.99
N SER A 9 60.75 -19.11 26.84
CA SER A 9 60.41 -20.45 26.31
C SER A 9 58.96 -20.87 26.04
N ALA A 10 58.80 -21.31 24.79
CA ALA A 10 57.67 -21.98 24.17
C ALA A 10 57.36 -23.37 24.74
N ALA A 11 56.08 -23.74 24.69
CA ALA A 11 55.61 -25.12 24.59
C ALA A 11 54.46 -25.17 23.58
N ALA A 12 54.58 -26.05 22.59
CA ALA A 12 53.55 -26.33 21.61
C ALA A 12 52.35 -27.04 22.28
N GLY A 13 51.15 -26.50 22.11
CA GLY A 13 49.89 -27.12 22.49
C GLY A 13 48.91 -26.98 21.34
N ALA A 14 48.46 -28.10 20.79
CA ALA A 14 47.47 -28.16 19.71
C ALA A 14 46.18 -27.46 20.13
N ALA A 15 45.85 -26.34 19.48
CA ALA A 15 44.55 -25.69 19.65
C ALA A 15 43.51 -26.50 18.86
N GLY A 16 42.70 -27.26 19.59
CA GLY A 16 41.50 -27.89 19.05
C GLY A 16 40.57 -26.83 18.45
N ALA A 17 40.08 -27.10 17.24
CA ALA A 17 39.03 -26.31 16.63
C ALA A 17 37.78 -26.34 17.54
N THR A 18 37.53 -25.25 18.26
CA THR A 18 36.24 -25.00 18.88
C THR A 18 35.24 -24.82 17.75
N VAL A 19 34.50 -25.88 17.44
CA VAL A 19 33.24 -25.80 16.69
C VAL A 19 32.33 -24.90 17.52
N VAL A 20 32.16 -23.65 17.06
CA VAL A 20 31.14 -22.76 17.60
C VAL A 20 29.80 -23.38 17.21
N GLY A 21 29.22 -24.12 18.15
CA GLY A 21 27.88 -24.69 18.00
C GLY A 21 26.91 -23.57 17.68
N HIS A 22 26.17 -23.73 16.59
CA HIS A 22 25.01 -22.89 16.32
C HIS A 22 24.08 -22.98 17.53
N PRO A 23 23.49 -21.88 18.01
CA PRO A 23 22.49 -21.96 19.06
C PRO A 23 21.38 -22.89 18.57
N ALA A 24 21.14 -23.96 19.33
CA ALA A 24 19.99 -24.81 19.10
C ALA A 24 18.75 -23.91 19.22
N LEU A 25 17.95 -23.85 18.15
CA LEU A 25 16.63 -23.23 18.18
C LEU A 25 15.86 -23.84 19.35
N ALA A 26 15.62 -23.05 20.39
CA ALA A 26 14.54 -23.36 21.32
C ALA A 26 13.29 -23.61 20.46
N ALA A 27 12.63 -24.75 20.67
CA ALA A 27 11.39 -25.05 19.98
C ALA A 27 10.46 -23.83 20.14
N GLY A 28 10.14 -23.17 19.03
CA GLY A 28 9.20 -22.06 19.03
C GLY A 28 7.89 -22.50 19.71
N PRO A 29 7.10 -21.56 20.26
CA PRO A 29 5.85 -21.90 20.91
C PRO A 29 5.02 -22.77 19.96
N ALA A 30 4.41 -23.84 20.49
CA ALA A 30 3.55 -24.71 19.69
C ALA A 30 2.38 -23.88 19.13
N VAL A 31 2.46 -23.55 17.84
CA VAL A 31 1.40 -22.84 17.13
C VAL A 31 0.24 -23.82 16.95
N PRO A 32 -0.98 -23.49 17.41
CA PRO A 32 -2.14 -24.35 17.19
C PRO A 32 -2.37 -24.59 15.70
N SER A 33 -2.88 -25.78 15.37
CA SER A 33 -3.44 -26.01 14.04
C SER A 33 -4.54 -25.00 13.75
N GLN A 34 -4.44 -24.35 12.60
CA GLN A 34 -5.44 -23.38 12.15
C GLN A 34 -6.75 -24.10 11.77
N PRO A 35 -7.92 -23.45 11.93
CA PRO A 35 -9.21 -24.06 11.65
C PRO A 35 -9.30 -24.64 10.23
N ALA A 36 -9.61 -25.93 10.11
CA ALA A 36 -9.79 -26.57 8.80
C ALA A 36 -10.94 -25.94 8.00
N ALA A 37 -11.93 -25.36 8.69
CA ALA A 37 -13.07 -24.66 8.11
C ALA A 37 -12.66 -23.42 7.29
N PHE A 38 -11.47 -22.85 7.50
CA PHE A 38 -11.00 -21.75 6.66
C PHE A 38 -10.75 -22.19 5.20
N GLY A 39 -10.62 -23.49 4.97
CA GLY A 39 -10.13 -24.04 3.70
C GLY A 39 -8.61 -24.19 3.76
N ARG A 40 -8.09 -25.28 3.21
CA ARG A 40 -6.64 -25.52 3.15
C ARG A 40 -6.13 -25.21 1.76
N THR A 41 -5.16 -24.31 1.70
CA THR A 41 -4.27 -24.15 0.56
C THR A 41 -3.35 -25.37 0.43
N GLY A 42 -3.19 -25.84 -0.80
CA GLY A 42 -2.47 -27.07 -1.11
C GLY A 42 -2.53 -27.31 -2.61
N LYS A 43 -3.29 -28.32 -3.03
CA LYS A 43 -3.62 -28.54 -4.45
C LYS A 43 -4.20 -27.29 -5.08
N ASP A 44 -5.15 -26.67 -4.39
CA ASP A 44 -5.85 -25.47 -4.81
C ASP A 44 -5.42 -24.25 -4.00
N PHE A 45 -5.69 -23.07 -4.56
CA PHE A 45 -5.55 -21.78 -3.92
C PHE A 45 -6.89 -21.04 -4.06
N PRO A 46 -7.89 -21.43 -3.27
CA PRO A 46 -9.31 -21.23 -3.59
C PRO A 46 -9.79 -19.77 -3.52
N LYS A 47 -9.02 -18.89 -2.87
CA LYS A 47 -9.38 -17.49 -2.65
C LYS A 47 -8.14 -16.61 -2.66
N VAL A 48 -8.30 -15.33 -2.99
CA VAL A 48 -7.28 -14.31 -2.72
C VAL A 48 -6.90 -14.37 -1.23
N CYS A 49 -5.60 -14.30 -0.92
CA CYS A 49 -5.03 -14.57 0.41
C CYS A 49 -5.17 -16.03 0.89
N GLY A 50 -5.37 -16.98 -0.02
CA GLY A 50 -5.29 -18.41 0.20
C GLY A 50 -6.56 -19.07 0.72
N ASP A 51 -7.08 -18.58 1.84
CA ASP A 51 -8.19 -19.19 2.56
C ASP A 51 -9.18 -18.13 3.09
N LEU A 52 -10.25 -18.57 3.76
CA LEU A 52 -11.24 -17.68 4.36
C LEU A 52 -10.66 -16.85 5.52
N GLY A 53 -9.58 -17.32 6.15
CA GLY A 53 -8.85 -16.61 7.20
C GLY A 53 -7.82 -15.60 6.67
N ASN A 54 -7.64 -15.48 5.36
CA ASN A 54 -6.60 -14.68 4.70
C ASN A 54 -5.16 -15.02 5.16
N THR A 55 -4.85 -16.27 5.48
CA THR A 55 -3.51 -16.61 6.02
C THR A 55 -2.39 -16.48 4.99
N ASN A 56 -2.71 -16.50 3.70
CA ASN A 56 -1.78 -16.46 2.56
C ASN A 56 -0.57 -17.39 2.74
N HIS A 57 -0.84 -18.58 3.28
CA HIS A 57 0.12 -19.66 3.48
C HIS A 57 -0.22 -20.82 2.55
N SER A 58 0.73 -21.68 2.20
CA SER A 58 0.47 -22.94 1.49
C SER A 58 1.07 -24.13 2.23
N ASN A 59 0.32 -25.22 2.36
CA ASN A 59 0.80 -26.45 2.97
C ASN A 59 1.75 -27.26 2.05
N LEU A 60 2.00 -26.80 0.82
CA LEU A 60 2.93 -27.46 -0.09
C LEU A 60 4.39 -27.27 0.34
N SER A 61 5.20 -28.31 0.18
CA SER A 61 6.56 -28.37 0.74
C SER A 61 7.60 -29.04 -0.17
N ARG A 62 7.32 -29.23 -1.48
CA ARG A 62 8.31 -29.77 -2.43
C ARG A 62 9.42 -28.75 -2.72
N ILE A 63 9.06 -27.46 -2.79
CA ILE A 63 10.01 -26.35 -2.87
C ILE A 63 10.45 -25.99 -1.45
N THR A 64 11.74 -26.15 -1.16
CA THR A 64 12.34 -25.95 0.17
C THR A 64 13.64 -25.17 0.05
N LYS A 65 14.23 -24.77 1.18
CA LYS A 65 15.57 -24.17 1.21
C LYS A 65 16.64 -24.99 0.47
N ARG A 66 16.48 -26.32 0.41
CA ARG A 66 17.43 -27.24 -0.25
C ARG A 66 17.17 -27.43 -1.75
N THR A 67 15.96 -27.14 -2.21
CA THR A 67 15.53 -27.41 -3.60
C THR A 67 15.24 -26.14 -4.38
N VAL A 68 15.13 -24.99 -3.73
CA VAL A 68 14.77 -23.70 -4.35
C VAL A 68 15.78 -23.24 -5.40
N ASN A 69 17.05 -23.64 -5.31
CA ASN A 69 18.05 -23.37 -6.35
C ASN A 69 17.77 -24.06 -7.70
N ARG A 70 16.85 -25.04 -7.73
CA ARG A 70 16.37 -25.71 -8.95
C ARG A 70 15.05 -25.14 -9.45
N LEU A 71 14.54 -24.09 -8.83
CA LEU A 71 13.33 -23.41 -9.27
C LEU A 71 13.61 -22.63 -10.56
N GLY A 72 12.71 -22.72 -11.53
CA GLY A 72 12.79 -21.97 -12.78
C GLY A 72 11.41 -21.76 -13.39
N GLY A 73 11.34 -20.95 -14.45
CA GLY A 73 10.08 -20.67 -15.14
C GLY A 73 9.48 -21.95 -15.73
N ALA A 74 8.24 -22.25 -15.36
CA ALA A 74 7.48 -23.35 -15.93
C ALA A 74 6.82 -22.93 -17.25
N TRP A 75 6.19 -21.75 -17.23
CA TRP A 75 5.54 -21.12 -18.37
C TRP A 75 5.34 -19.62 -18.09
N HIS A 76 5.10 -18.85 -19.15
CA HIS A 76 4.79 -17.43 -19.12
C HIS A 76 3.73 -17.12 -20.18
N THR A 77 2.75 -16.28 -19.81
CA THR A 77 1.67 -15.84 -20.68
C THR A 77 1.45 -14.35 -20.53
N ASN A 78 1.29 -13.65 -21.65
CA ASN A 78 0.82 -12.26 -21.68
C ASN A 78 -0.71 -12.25 -21.75
N LEU A 79 -1.39 -11.83 -20.69
CA LEU A 79 -2.86 -11.88 -20.61
C LEU A 79 -3.55 -10.92 -21.61
N GLU A 80 -2.89 -9.81 -21.93
CA GLU A 80 -3.40 -8.70 -22.72
C GLU A 80 -2.52 -8.41 -23.94
N GLY A 81 -1.86 -9.46 -24.45
CA GLY A 81 -1.06 -9.37 -25.67
C GLY A 81 0.26 -8.61 -25.53
N GLY A 82 0.79 -8.46 -24.30
CA GLY A 82 2.06 -7.78 -24.03
C GLY A 82 1.88 -6.30 -23.70
N SER A 83 0.68 -5.91 -23.25
CA SER A 83 0.36 -4.52 -22.96
C SER A 83 1.10 -4.00 -21.73
N THR A 84 1.71 -2.83 -21.86
CA THR A 84 2.37 -2.09 -20.76
C THR A 84 1.58 -0.85 -20.34
N ALA A 85 0.34 -0.69 -20.86
CA ALA A 85 -0.43 0.54 -20.69
C ALA A 85 -1.01 0.72 -19.28
N ALA A 86 -1.16 -0.35 -18.51
CA ALA A 86 -1.93 -0.33 -17.28
C ALA A 86 -1.33 -1.20 -16.18
N ALA A 87 -1.56 -0.77 -14.94
CA ALA A 87 -1.17 -1.46 -13.73
C ALA A 87 -2.04 -2.71 -13.48
N GLN A 88 -1.51 -3.68 -12.74
CA GLN A 88 -2.25 -4.87 -12.31
C GLN A 88 -2.07 -5.10 -10.80
N GLN A 89 -3.19 -5.27 -10.08
CA GLN A 89 -3.22 -5.54 -8.63
C GLN A 89 -3.94 -6.85 -8.29
N SER A 90 -4.36 -7.59 -9.30
CA SER A 90 -5.24 -8.75 -9.16
C SER A 90 -4.44 -9.99 -8.82
N THR A 91 -4.70 -10.57 -7.66
CA THR A 91 -4.11 -11.85 -7.27
C THR A 91 -4.94 -12.98 -7.90
N ALA A 92 -4.27 -13.92 -8.56
CA ALA A 92 -4.92 -15.09 -9.14
C ALA A 92 -5.43 -16.05 -8.05
N VAL A 93 -6.41 -16.86 -8.38
CA VAL A 93 -6.88 -18.00 -7.57
C VAL A 93 -6.82 -19.27 -8.41
N VAL A 94 -6.69 -20.43 -7.77
CA VAL A 94 -6.58 -21.72 -8.45
C VAL A 94 -7.62 -22.69 -7.92
N GLN A 95 -8.31 -23.34 -8.85
CA GLN A 95 -9.14 -24.50 -8.56
C GLN A 95 -8.98 -25.54 -9.66
N ASP A 96 -8.69 -26.78 -9.27
CA ASP A 96 -8.54 -27.94 -10.15
C ASP A 96 -7.55 -27.70 -11.31
N GLY A 97 -6.43 -27.05 -10.96
CA GLY A 97 -5.35 -26.75 -11.91
C GLY A 97 -5.66 -25.64 -12.91
N VAL A 98 -6.75 -24.88 -12.72
CA VAL A 98 -7.07 -23.70 -13.54
C VAL A 98 -6.90 -22.43 -12.70
N LEU A 99 -6.10 -21.49 -13.22
CA LEU A 99 -5.94 -20.15 -12.64
C LEU A 99 -7.05 -19.24 -13.15
N TYR A 100 -7.61 -18.44 -12.24
CA TYR A 100 -8.56 -17.38 -12.58
C TYR A 100 -8.02 -16.04 -12.12
N VAL A 101 -8.00 -15.06 -13.03
CA VAL A 101 -7.44 -13.74 -12.77
C VAL A 101 -8.14 -12.68 -13.62
N GLN A 102 -8.24 -11.47 -13.09
CA GLN A 102 -8.81 -10.32 -13.78
C GLN A 102 -7.74 -9.24 -14.01
N THR A 103 -7.80 -8.55 -15.14
CA THR A 103 -6.94 -7.41 -15.43
C THR A 103 -7.69 -6.07 -15.28
N THR A 104 -6.95 -4.98 -15.11
CA THR A 104 -7.51 -3.61 -15.11
C THR A 104 -8.20 -3.24 -16.43
N GLN A 105 -7.91 -3.98 -17.50
CA GLN A 105 -8.54 -3.86 -18.83
C GLN A 105 -9.93 -4.52 -18.88
N GLN A 106 -10.45 -4.92 -17.71
CA GLN A 106 -11.78 -5.49 -17.50
C GLN A 106 -11.96 -6.88 -18.10
N ASN A 107 -10.88 -7.61 -18.35
CA ASN A 107 -10.96 -8.99 -18.81
C ASN A 107 -10.76 -9.95 -17.64
N VAL A 108 -11.60 -10.97 -17.56
CA VAL A 108 -11.40 -12.14 -16.68
C VAL A 108 -10.90 -13.29 -17.54
N PHE A 109 -9.92 -14.01 -17.02
CA PHE A 109 -9.27 -15.13 -17.69
C PHE A 109 -9.39 -16.40 -16.88
N ALA A 110 -9.58 -17.51 -17.57
CA ALA A 110 -9.19 -18.83 -17.07
C ALA A 110 -7.94 -19.29 -17.83
N VAL A 111 -6.92 -19.72 -17.09
CA VAL A 111 -5.62 -20.12 -17.62
C VAL A 111 -5.30 -21.52 -17.11
N ASP A 112 -4.91 -22.40 -18.02
CA ASP A 112 -4.43 -23.74 -17.66
C ASP A 112 -3.13 -23.65 -16.84
N GLY A 113 -3.17 -24.12 -15.59
CA GLY A 113 -2.04 -23.98 -14.66
C GLY A 113 -0.84 -24.86 -15.00
N ARG A 114 -0.99 -25.86 -15.87
CA ARG A 114 0.14 -26.68 -16.31
C ARG A 114 0.91 -26.01 -17.45
N THR A 115 0.21 -25.32 -18.34
CA THR A 115 0.75 -24.88 -19.64
C THR A 115 0.75 -23.36 -19.85
N GLY A 116 -0.02 -22.60 -19.07
CA GLY A 116 -0.24 -21.17 -19.30
C GLY A 116 -1.24 -20.86 -20.43
N ALA A 117 -1.85 -21.88 -21.05
CA ALA A 117 -2.80 -21.68 -22.13
C ALA A 117 -4.09 -21.00 -21.63
N ILE A 118 -4.52 -19.93 -22.29
CA ILE A 118 -5.80 -19.27 -21.99
C ILE A 118 -6.93 -20.21 -22.45
N LYS A 119 -7.74 -20.67 -21.49
CA LYS A 119 -8.93 -21.50 -21.74
C LYS A 119 -10.11 -20.66 -22.22
N TRP A 120 -10.32 -19.52 -21.59
CA TRP A 120 -11.30 -18.52 -22.01
C TRP A 120 -10.92 -17.13 -21.49
N LYS A 121 -11.46 -16.11 -22.16
CA LYS A 121 -11.34 -14.69 -21.82
C LYS A 121 -12.73 -14.05 -21.95
N THR A 122 -13.16 -13.32 -20.93
CA THR A 122 -14.44 -12.59 -20.95
C THR A 122 -14.20 -11.13 -20.61
N ASN A 123 -14.61 -10.22 -21.50
CA ASN A 123 -14.57 -8.79 -21.26
C ASN A 123 -15.83 -8.33 -20.50
N LEU A 124 -15.64 -7.63 -19.38
CA LEU A 124 -16.72 -7.15 -18.50
C LEU A 124 -17.05 -5.66 -18.73
N GLY A 125 -16.51 -5.06 -19.79
CA GLY A 125 -16.73 -3.66 -20.16
C GLY A 125 -15.43 -2.90 -20.46
N THR A 126 -15.56 -1.59 -20.60
CA THR A 126 -14.45 -0.70 -20.99
C THR A 126 -14.02 0.29 -19.91
N LYS A 127 -14.87 0.51 -18.89
CA LYS A 127 -14.55 1.39 -17.77
C LYS A 127 -13.54 0.70 -16.86
N SER A 128 -12.32 1.22 -16.79
CA SER A 128 -11.26 0.68 -15.95
C SER A 128 -11.39 1.17 -14.50
N THR A 129 -11.04 0.29 -13.56
CA THR A 129 -10.77 0.61 -12.15
C THR A 129 -9.78 -0.42 -11.60
N ASN A 130 -9.30 -0.21 -10.39
CA ASN A 130 -8.39 -1.15 -9.72
C ASN A 130 -9.10 -2.50 -9.49
N MET A 131 -8.45 -3.60 -9.87
CA MET A 131 -8.95 -4.96 -9.68
C MET A 131 -8.01 -5.76 -8.79
N ARG A 132 -8.54 -6.43 -7.76
CA ARG A 132 -7.72 -7.15 -6.76
C ARG A 132 -7.93 -8.67 -6.73
N GLY A 133 -8.94 -9.18 -7.41
CA GLY A 133 -9.11 -10.61 -7.64
C GLY A 133 -10.56 -11.06 -7.71
N VAL A 134 -10.75 -12.26 -8.23
CA VAL A 134 -12.06 -12.91 -8.40
C VAL A 134 -12.34 -13.86 -7.24
N ALA A 135 -13.61 -14.25 -7.07
CA ALA A 135 -14.01 -15.37 -6.21
C ALA A 135 -14.48 -16.56 -7.05
N LEU A 136 -14.33 -17.76 -6.49
CA LEU A 136 -14.87 -19.00 -7.04
C LEU A 136 -15.94 -19.56 -6.09
N GLY A 137 -17.03 -20.09 -6.65
CA GLY A 137 -18.08 -20.74 -5.87
C GLY A 137 -19.23 -21.24 -6.75
N GLU A 138 -19.79 -22.40 -6.42
CA GLU A 138 -20.96 -22.98 -7.13
C GLU A 138 -20.79 -23.08 -8.66
N GLY A 139 -19.58 -23.45 -9.11
CA GLY A 139 -19.26 -23.54 -10.53
C GLY A 139 -19.21 -22.20 -11.25
N LYS A 140 -19.03 -21.09 -10.52
CA LYS A 140 -18.99 -19.72 -11.05
C LYS A 140 -17.72 -18.99 -10.66
N VAL A 141 -17.34 -18.02 -11.49
CA VAL A 141 -16.33 -17.00 -11.22
C VAL A 141 -17.05 -15.68 -10.99
N PHE A 142 -16.86 -15.07 -9.83
CA PHE A 142 -17.44 -13.78 -9.49
C PHE A 142 -16.42 -12.66 -9.60
N SER A 143 -16.81 -11.57 -10.27
CA SER A 143 -15.94 -10.44 -10.57
C SER A 143 -16.73 -9.12 -10.62
N THR A 144 -16.02 -7.99 -10.64
CA THR A 144 -16.61 -6.66 -10.74
C THR A 144 -16.03 -5.88 -11.92
N SER A 145 -16.76 -4.92 -12.47
CA SER A 145 -16.24 -3.98 -13.48
C SER A 145 -16.19 -2.54 -12.98
N GLY A 146 -15.40 -1.70 -13.65
CA GLY A 146 -15.36 -0.25 -13.39
C GLY A 146 -16.64 0.49 -13.81
N ALA A 147 -17.62 -0.21 -14.37
CA ALA A 147 -18.98 0.29 -14.54
C ALA A 147 -19.87 0.04 -13.30
N ASN A 148 -19.29 -0.43 -12.19
CA ASN A 148 -19.98 -0.77 -10.94
C ASN A 148 -21.00 -1.90 -11.07
N ILE A 149 -20.67 -2.89 -11.89
CA ILE A 149 -21.46 -4.10 -12.12
C ILE A 149 -20.71 -5.30 -11.56
N VAL A 150 -21.42 -6.14 -10.81
CA VAL A 150 -20.97 -7.47 -10.39
C VAL A 150 -21.40 -8.49 -11.43
N TYR A 151 -20.53 -9.43 -11.75
CA TYR A 151 -20.76 -10.50 -12.70
C TYR A 151 -20.56 -11.86 -12.04
N ALA A 152 -21.40 -12.81 -12.40
CA ALA A 152 -21.09 -14.23 -12.27
C ALA A 152 -20.90 -14.84 -13.66
N LEU A 153 -19.77 -15.50 -13.85
CA LEU A 153 -19.43 -16.21 -15.07
C LEU A 153 -19.46 -17.70 -14.81
N ASP A 154 -19.90 -18.50 -15.78
CA ASP A 154 -19.73 -19.95 -15.74
C ASP A 154 -18.24 -20.28 -15.72
N GLN A 155 -17.81 -21.06 -14.73
CA GLN A 155 -16.40 -21.29 -14.45
C GLN A 155 -15.67 -22.06 -15.57
N ARG A 156 -16.40 -22.85 -16.36
CA ARG A 156 -15.85 -23.67 -17.45
C ARG A 156 -15.75 -22.90 -18.77
N THR A 157 -16.72 -22.04 -19.05
CA THR A 157 -16.89 -21.41 -20.36
C THR A 157 -16.62 -19.91 -20.36
N GLY A 158 -16.65 -19.25 -19.20
CA GLY A 158 -16.55 -17.81 -19.07
C GLY A 158 -17.83 -17.05 -19.47
N ALA A 159 -18.90 -17.75 -19.85
CA ALA A 159 -20.17 -17.14 -20.23
C ALA A 159 -20.81 -16.44 -19.04
N VAL A 160 -21.38 -15.26 -19.24
CA VAL A 160 -22.08 -14.51 -18.19
C VAL A 160 -23.34 -15.29 -17.81
N VAL A 161 -23.45 -15.68 -16.54
CA VAL A 161 -24.64 -16.32 -15.95
C VAL A 161 -25.63 -15.25 -15.48
N TRP A 162 -25.13 -14.25 -14.76
CA TRP A 162 -25.90 -13.08 -14.35
C TRP A 162 -24.97 -11.87 -14.17
N GLN A 163 -25.55 -10.67 -14.20
CA GLN A 163 -24.88 -9.43 -13.85
C GLN A 163 -25.80 -8.51 -13.04
N LYS A 164 -25.24 -7.71 -12.13
CA LYS A 164 -25.98 -6.80 -11.25
C LYS A 164 -25.23 -5.48 -11.08
N ALA A 165 -25.84 -4.37 -11.51
CA ALA A 165 -25.37 -3.03 -11.16
C ALA A 165 -25.62 -2.78 -9.66
N LEU A 166 -24.59 -2.29 -8.94
CA LEU A 166 -24.66 -2.03 -7.51
C LEU A 166 -24.58 -0.55 -7.13
N ILE A 167 -23.91 0.28 -7.93
CA ILE A 167 -23.84 1.73 -7.71
C ILE A 167 -24.43 2.38 -8.96
N THR A 168 -25.68 2.83 -8.88
CA THR A 168 -26.41 3.49 -9.97
C THR A 168 -26.55 4.99 -9.71
N ALA A 169 -26.82 5.77 -10.77
CA ALA A 169 -26.97 7.23 -10.72
C ALA A 169 -28.00 7.71 -9.68
N ASP A 170 -29.01 6.87 -9.38
CA ASP A 170 -30.13 7.21 -8.50
C ASP A 170 -29.82 7.01 -7.00
N GLU A 171 -28.68 6.40 -6.65
CA GLU A 171 -28.30 6.09 -5.27
C GLU A 171 -27.41 7.16 -4.59
N GLY A 172 -27.21 8.32 -5.24
CA GLY A 172 -26.79 9.55 -4.57
C GLY A 172 -26.33 10.68 -5.51
N GLY A 173 -26.68 11.92 -5.15
CA GLY A 173 -25.89 13.12 -5.43
C GLY A 173 -26.03 13.82 -6.78
N ALA A 174 -27.22 13.80 -7.38
CA ALA A 174 -27.66 14.91 -8.24
C ALA A 174 -28.78 15.70 -7.54
N GLU A 175 -28.54 16.17 -6.31
CA GLU A 175 -29.26 17.36 -5.87
C GLU A 175 -28.72 18.55 -6.68
N SER A 176 -29.62 19.29 -7.34
CA SER A 176 -29.27 20.48 -8.09
C SER A 176 -28.80 21.59 -7.12
N GLY A 177 -27.66 22.23 -7.41
CA GLY A 177 -27.09 23.32 -6.59
C GLY A 177 -25.83 22.97 -5.79
N CYS A 178 -25.16 21.87 -6.13
CA CYS A 178 -24.15 21.24 -5.29
C CYS A 178 -22.73 21.39 -5.93
N ASP A 179 -21.75 21.91 -5.18
CA ASP A 179 -20.37 22.20 -5.65
C ASP A 179 -19.40 21.04 -5.28
N PRO A 180 -18.82 20.32 -6.27
CA PRO A 180 -17.84 19.26 -6.00
C PRO A 180 -16.58 19.73 -5.26
N GLY A 181 -16.25 21.03 -5.31
CA GLY A 181 -15.09 21.63 -4.66
C GLY A 181 -15.21 21.81 -3.15
N ASN A 182 -16.42 21.72 -2.59
CA ASN A 182 -16.70 22.00 -1.17
C ASN A 182 -17.16 20.77 -0.35
N GLY A 183 -17.23 19.58 -0.96
CA GLY A 183 -17.45 18.31 -0.26
C GLY A 183 -18.89 18.03 0.20
N GLN A 184 -19.89 18.72 -0.38
CA GLN A 184 -21.29 18.64 0.08
C GLN A 184 -22.19 17.62 -0.65
N CYS A 185 -21.68 16.85 -1.62
CA CYS A 185 -22.54 15.99 -2.46
C CYS A 185 -22.18 14.51 -2.33
N GLY A 186 -23.03 13.74 -1.65
CA GLY A 186 -22.88 12.29 -1.44
C GLY A 186 -23.43 11.46 -2.59
N GLY A 187 -22.67 10.44 -3.03
CA GLY A 187 -22.95 9.57 -4.19
C GLY A 187 -22.68 10.32 -5.50
N LEU A 188 -21.67 10.02 -6.30
CA LEU A 188 -21.47 8.92 -7.25
C LEU A 188 -19.97 8.69 -7.47
N THR A 189 -19.15 9.18 -6.55
CA THR A 189 -17.70 9.33 -6.72
C THR A 189 -16.90 8.06 -6.44
N GLY A 190 -17.59 6.95 -6.19
CA GLY A 190 -16.99 5.65 -5.85
C GLY A 190 -17.10 4.60 -6.95
N THR A 191 -16.24 3.59 -6.87
CA THR A 191 -16.30 2.39 -7.71
C THR A 191 -16.24 1.12 -6.88
N LEU A 192 -16.75 -0.01 -7.39
CA LEU A 192 -16.53 -1.31 -6.75
C LEU A 192 -15.02 -1.61 -6.67
N ALA A 193 -14.59 -2.20 -5.56
CA ALA A 193 -13.18 -2.45 -5.29
C ALA A 193 -12.99 -3.60 -4.29
N GLY A 194 -11.72 -4.02 -4.12
CA GLY A 194 -11.38 -5.19 -3.33
C GLY A 194 -11.46 -6.47 -4.16
N ALA A 195 -11.03 -7.59 -3.59
CA ALA A 195 -11.30 -8.89 -4.17
C ALA A 195 -12.73 -9.32 -3.79
N VAL A 196 -13.43 -9.99 -4.70
CA VAL A 196 -14.70 -10.63 -4.34
C VAL A 196 -14.39 -11.81 -3.42
N VAL A 197 -15.24 -12.05 -2.42
CA VAL A 197 -15.15 -13.24 -1.55
C VAL A 197 -16.43 -14.04 -1.68
N TYR A 198 -16.33 -15.37 -1.80
CA TYR A 198 -17.48 -16.28 -1.75
C TYR A 198 -17.46 -17.06 -0.43
N PHE A 199 -18.63 -17.20 0.20
CA PHE A 199 -18.85 -18.11 1.33
C PHE A 199 -20.33 -18.44 1.47
N ASP A 200 -20.65 -19.73 1.51
CA ASP A 200 -21.97 -20.27 1.89
C ASP A 200 -23.15 -19.64 1.14
N GLY A 201 -23.07 -19.61 -0.20
CA GLY A 201 -24.12 -19.04 -1.05
C GLY A 201 -24.17 -17.52 -1.12
N LEU A 202 -23.23 -16.83 -0.48
CA LEU A 202 -23.08 -15.37 -0.54
C LEU A 202 -21.75 -14.97 -1.17
N ILE A 203 -21.77 -13.83 -1.86
CA ILE A 203 -20.56 -13.11 -2.25
C ILE A 203 -20.50 -11.76 -1.54
N TYR A 204 -19.31 -11.35 -1.15
CA TYR A 204 -19.05 -10.10 -0.44
C TYR A 204 -18.27 -9.17 -1.36
N VAL A 205 -18.81 -7.97 -1.57
CA VAL A 205 -18.26 -6.97 -2.50
C VAL A 205 -18.06 -5.65 -1.76
N GLY A 206 -16.88 -5.06 -1.93
CA GLY A 206 -16.52 -3.76 -1.35
C GLY A 206 -16.59 -2.61 -2.36
N MET A 207 -16.16 -1.42 -1.93
CA MET A 207 -16.07 -0.23 -2.78
C MET A 207 -14.92 0.67 -2.36
N GLN A 208 -14.49 1.55 -3.28
CA GLN A 208 -13.53 2.63 -3.06
C GLN A 208 -14.18 3.99 -3.36
N GLY A 209 -13.55 5.09 -2.94
CA GLY A 209 -14.00 6.45 -3.25
C GLY A 209 -14.02 7.44 -2.08
N SER A 210 -13.45 7.10 -0.91
CA SER A 210 -13.38 8.04 0.22
C SER A 210 -12.75 9.38 -0.17
N THR A 211 -11.71 9.38 -1.01
CA THR A 211 -11.06 10.61 -1.50
C THR A 211 -11.97 11.51 -2.34
N GLY A 212 -13.06 10.96 -2.89
CA GLY A 212 -14.08 11.69 -3.64
C GLY A 212 -15.37 11.90 -2.86
N GLY A 213 -15.43 11.57 -1.56
CA GLY A 213 -16.64 11.72 -0.74
C GLY A 213 -17.70 10.64 -0.98
N ALA A 214 -17.32 9.46 -1.46
CA ALA A 214 -18.27 8.35 -1.58
C ALA A 214 -18.71 7.88 -0.20
N ARG A 215 -20.02 7.68 0.01
CA ARG A 215 -20.54 7.10 1.25
C ARG A 215 -20.25 5.59 1.29
N GLY A 216 -19.48 5.14 2.28
CA GLY A 216 -19.02 3.77 2.39
C GLY A 216 -20.14 2.74 2.59
N ARG A 217 -20.11 1.69 1.76
CA ARG A 217 -21.07 0.59 1.75
C ARG A 217 -20.38 -0.74 1.45
N ALA A 218 -20.66 -1.75 2.27
CA ALA A 218 -20.36 -3.15 1.98
C ALA A 218 -21.63 -3.87 1.51
N TYR A 219 -21.48 -4.84 0.62
CA TYR A 219 -22.61 -5.64 0.10
C TYR A 219 -22.35 -7.12 0.31
N ALA A 220 -23.41 -7.85 0.64
CA ALA A 220 -23.49 -9.28 0.40
C ALA A 220 -24.60 -9.57 -0.62
N LEU A 221 -24.28 -10.37 -1.64
CA LEU A 221 -25.21 -10.78 -2.68
C LEU A 221 -25.37 -12.30 -2.64
N ARG A 222 -26.55 -12.80 -3.01
CA ARG A 222 -26.76 -14.23 -3.26
C ARG A 222 -25.94 -14.66 -4.48
N ALA A 223 -25.06 -15.64 -4.30
CA ALA A 223 -24.17 -16.15 -5.35
C ALA A 223 -24.96 -16.72 -6.56
N ALA A 224 -26.12 -17.31 -6.30
CA ALA A 224 -26.96 -17.89 -7.34
C ALA A 224 -27.63 -16.85 -8.25
N THR A 225 -28.04 -15.68 -7.73
CA THR A 225 -28.94 -14.74 -8.42
C THR A 225 -28.40 -13.32 -8.57
N GLY A 226 -27.38 -12.94 -7.80
CA GLY A 226 -26.91 -11.55 -7.72
C GLY A 226 -27.82 -10.61 -6.92
N GLU A 227 -28.87 -11.13 -6.28
CA GLU A 227 -29.72 -10.33 -5.41
C GLU A 227 -28.96 -9.88 -4.16
N ILE A 228 -29.13 -8.62 -3.77
CA ILE A 228 -28.55 -8.08 -2.54
C ILE A 228 -29.24 -8.78 -1.36
N ALA A 229 -28.47 -9.55 -0.59
CA ALA A 229 -28.92 -10.18 0.65
C ALA A 229 -28.94 -9.18 1.80
N TRP A 230 -27.90 -8.34 1.88
CA TRP A 230 -27.83 -7.23 2.83
C TRP A 230 -26.77 -6.21 2.40
N THR A 231 -26.84 -5.01 2.99
CA THR A 231 -25.80 -3.99 2.91
C THR A 231 -25.43 -3.50 4.31
N PHE A 232 -24.22 -2.97 4.46
CA PHE A 232 -23.78 -2.30 5.68
C PHE A 232 -23.18 -0.94 5.31
N TRP A 233 -23.78 0.13 5.83
CA TRP A 233 -23.28 1.50 5.68
C TRP A 233 -22.23 1.78 6.76
N SER A 234 -21.01 2.09 6.34
CA SER A 234 -19.91 2.44 7.25
C SER A 234 -19.84 3.94 7.56
N ALA A 235 -20.52 4.78 6.77
CA ALA A 235 -20.91 6.12 7.18
C ALA A 235 -22.42 6.08 7.53
N PRO A 236 -22.78 5.75 8.78
CA PRO A 236 -24.15 5.51 9.21
C PRO A 236 -24.99 6.80 9.11
N GLY A 237 -26.24 6.66 8.70
CA GLY A 237 -27.24 7.73 8.65
C GLY A 237 -28.11 7.77 9.91
N PRO A 238 -29.07 8.70 9.99
CA PRO A 238 -29.91 8.89 11.18
C PRO A 238 -30.58 7.60 11.66
N GLY A 239 -30.46 7.29 12.95
CA GLY A 239 -31.01 6.08 13.57
C GLY A 239 -30.11 4.84 13.47
N GLU A 240 -29.04 4.88 12.68
CA GLU A 240 -28.01 3.83 12.64
C GLU A 240 -26.94 4.08 13.71
N PHE A 241 -26.40 3.00 14.30
CA PHE A 241 -25.35 3.10 15.33
C PHE A 241 -24.11 3.83 14.78
N GLY A 242 -23.63 4.83 15.52
CA GLY A 242 -22.43 5.60 15.18
C GLY A 242 -22.72 6.90 14.43
N ASN A 243 -23.96 7.14 13.96
CA ASN A 243 -24.31 8.39 13.27
C ASN A 243 -24.16 9.63 14.18
N ASP A 244 -24.38 9.45 15.48
CA ASP A 244 -24.15 10.46 16.53
C ASP A 244 -22.70 10.95 16.63
N THR A 245 -21.75 10.22 16.04
CA THR A 245 -20.34 10.61 15.94
C THR A 245 -20.00 11.43 14.68
N TRP A 246 -21.01 11.83 13.90
CA TRP A 246 -20.87 12.70 12.74
C TRP A 246 -21.57 14.04 12.96
N ALA A 247 -20.88 15.13 12.63
CA ALA A 247 -21.47 16.46 12.69
C ALA A 247 -22.47 16.67 11.55
N GLY A 248 -23.74 16.94 11.90
CA GLY A 248 -24.80 17.26 10.94
C GLY A 248 -24.92 16.23 9.82
N ASP A 249 -24.80 16.69 8.59
CA ASP A 249 -24.93 15.87 7.38
C ASP A 249 -23.59 15.36 6.80
N SER A 250 -22.48 15.51 7.52
CA SER A 250 -21.15 15.09 7.04
C SER A 250 -21.06 13.60 6.69
N TRP A 251 -21.93 12.75 7.27
CA TRP A 251 -22.02 11.32 6.95
C TRP A 251 -22.47 11.05 5.49
N LYS A 252 -23.19 11.98 4.84
CA LYS A 252 -23.68 11.80 3.45
C LYS A 252 -22.53 11.67 2.45
N THR A 253 -21.41 12.34 2.71
CA THR A 253 -20.16 12.26 1.94
C THR A 253 -19.03 11.60 2.72
N GLY A 254 -19.34 10.89 3.81
CA GLY A 254 -18.40 10.63 4.90
C GLY A 254 -17.21 9.73 4.57
N GLY A 255 -17.09 9.14 3.38
CA GLY A 255 -16.01 8.20 3.08
C GLY A 255 -16.21 6.86 3.79
N ALA A 256 -15.18 6.42 4.53
CA ALA A 256 -15.17 5.15 5.27
C ALA A 256 -15.42 3.91 4.40
N VAL A 257 -14.92 3.88 3.16
CA VAL A 257 -15.22 2.80 2.21
C VAL A 257 -14.47 1.47 2.52
N PRO A 258 -15.11 0.30 2.35
CA PRO A 258 -14.48 -1.01 2.49
C PRO A 258 -13.79 -1.45 1.19
N TRP A 259 -12.59 -0.94 0.92
CA TRP A 259 -11.92 -1.19 -0.36
C TRP A 259 -11.00 -2.43 -0.40
N ILE A 260 -10.91 -3.16 0.70
CA ILE A 260 -10.18 -4.42 0.83
C ILE A 260 -11.17 -5.54 1.13
N HIS A 261 -10.84 -6.77 0.74
CA HIS A 261 -11.72 -7.93 0.93
C HIS A 261 -11.73 -8.40 2.41
N PRO A 262 -12.85 -8.94 2.91
CA PRO A 262 -12.95 -9.38 4.29
C PRO A 262 -12.31 -10.76 4.53
N ALA A 263 -12.16 -11.11 5.80
CA ALA A 263 -11.96 -12.50 6.25
C ALA A 263 -13.26 -13.07 6.83
N ILE A 264 -13.39 -14.39 6.85
CA ILE A 264 -14.59 -15.09 7.32
C ILE A 264 -14.18 -16.19 8.29
N ASP A 265 -14.83 -16.24 9.46
CA ASP A 265 -14.79 -17.39 10.37
C ASP A 265 -16.09 -18.18 10.24
N PRO A 266 -16.10 -19.33 9.54
CA PRO A 266 -17.29 -20.14 9.35
C PRO A 266 -17.85 -20.71 10.65
N GLU A 267 -17.01 -20.99 11.65
CA GLU A 267 -17.44 -21.57 12.92
C GLU A 267 -18.20 -20.55 13.76
N LEU A 268 -17.85 -19.26 13.64
CA LEU A 268 -18.53 -18.16 14.32
C LEU A 268 -19.67 -17.54 13.49
N GLY A 269 -19.71 -17.85 12.18
CA GLY A 269 -20.65 -17.22 11.25
C GLY A 269 -20.39 -15.72 11.06
N LEU A 270 -19.13 -15.29 11.17
CA LEU A 270 -18.75 -13.87 11.15
C LEU A 270 -17.89 -13.53 9.94
N VAL A 271 -18.16 -12.36 9.37
CA VAL A 271 -17.31 -11.69 8.38
C VAL A 271 -16.64 -10.48 9.05
N TYR A 272 -15.33 -10.34 8.87
CA TYR A 272 -14.51 -9.28 9.45
C TYR A 272 -14.04 -8.36 8.34
N TRP A 273 -14.47 -7.10 8.39
CA TRP A 273 -14.21 -6.14 7.32
C TRP A 273 -13.58 -4.87 7.88
N THR A 274 -12.52 -4.40 7.23
CA THR A 274 -11.89 -3.11 7.54
C THR A 274 -12.41 -1.99 6.63
N PHE A 275 -12.44 -0.78 7.18
CA PHE A 275 -12.94 0.42 6.52
C PHE A 275 -11.88 1.53 6.53
N SER A 276 -11.85 2.32 5.46
CA SER A 276 -10.91 3.43 5.27
C SER A 276 -11.17 4.61 6.21
N GLY A 277 -10.37 5.67 6.07
CA GLY A 277 -10.62 6.96 6.68
C GLY A 277 -11.85 7.70 6.15
N PRO A 278 -12.26 8.76 6.86
CA PRO A 278 -13.42 9.58 6.53
C PRO A 278 -13.11 10.58 5.40
N TYR A 279 -14.12 11.34 4.99
CA TYR A 279 -13.98 12.47 4.08
C TYR A 279 -14.63 13.74 4.66
N PRO A 280 -14.05 14.94 4.49
CA PRO A 280 -12.78 15.23 3.78
C PRO A 280 -11.55 14.61 4.45
N ARG A 281 -10.68 13.99 3.63
CA ARG A 281 -9.62 13.08 4.09
C ARG A 281 -8.58 13.70 5.04
N THR A 282 -8.17 14.94 4.78
CA THR A 282 -7.12 15.63 5.55
C THR A 282 -7.62 16.87 6.29
N ASP A 283 -8.93 17.10 6.26
CA ASP A 283 -9.57 18.28 6.83
C ASP A 283 -10.78 17.84 7.64
N GLY A 284 -10.61 17.88 8.96
CA GLY A 284 -11.61 17.50 9.96
C GLY A 284 -12.57 18.63 10.33
N SER A 285 -12.31 19.88 9.87
CA SER A 285 -12.99 21.09 10.34
C SER A 285 -14.51 21.08 10.14
N SER A 286 -14.99 20.34 9.13
CA SER A 286 -16.40 20.21 8.78
C SER A 286 -17.08 18.93 9.31
N ARG A 287 -16.35 18.02 9.96
CA ARG A 287 -16.83 16.67 10.31
C ARG A 287 -16.47 16.24 11.74
N ALA A 288 -16.80 17.07 12.73
CA ALA A 288 -16.52 16.77 14.14
C ALA A 288 -17.00 15.38 14.59
N GLY A 289 -16.32 14.82 15.58
CA GLY A 289 -16.63 13.52 16.19
C GLY A 289 -15.76 12.38 15.67
N ASP A 290 -15.91 11.19 16.24
CA ASP A 290 -15.10 10.03 15.90
C ASP A 290 -15.31 9.52 14.47
N ASN A 291 -16.39 9.92 13.81
CA ASN A 291 -16.73 9.55 12.45
C ASN A 291 -16.83 8.03 12.24
N LEU A 292 -17.46 7.31 13.18
CA LEU A 292 -17.64 5.86 13.09
C LEU A 292 -18.47 5.48 11.86
N PHE A 293 -18.08 4.50 11.06
CA PHE A 293 -17.06 3.46 11.26
C PHE A 293 -15.79 3.69 10.42
N ALA A 294 -15.38 4.95 10.21
CA ALA A 294 -14.09 5.23 9.61
C ALA A 294 -12.94 4.64 10.44
N ASN A 295 -11.85 4.23 9.78
CA ASN A 295 -10.66 3.60 10.36
C ASN A 295 -11.00 2.49 11.37
N SER A 296 -12.03 1.69 11.06
CA SER A 296 -12.50 0.62 11.93
C SER A 296 -12.35 -0.75 11.29
N ILE A 297 -12.28 -1.78 12.12
CA ILE A 297 -12.66 -3.15 11.75
C ILE A 297 -14.04 -3.42 12.34
N VAL A 298 -14.92 -4.05 11.56
CA VAL A 298 -16.27 -4.42 11.99
C VAL A 298 -16.47 -5.92 11.77
N ALA A 299 -16.93 -6.60 12.81
CA ALA A 299 -17.42 -7.97 12.70
C ALA A 299 -18.93 -7.94 12.48
N LEU A 300 -19.36 -8.51 11.36
CA LEU A 300 -20.76 -8.62 10.96
C LEU A 300 -21.15 -10.10 10.98
N ASP A 301 -22.41 -10.38 11.31
CA ASP A 301 -23.00 -11.67 11.00
C ASP A 301 -22.99 -11.89 9.49
N ALA A 302 -22.37 -12.98 9.03
CA ALA A 302 -22.09 -13.22 7.62
C ALA A 302 -23.39 -13.30 6.77
N ARG A 303 -24.48 -13.81 7.35
CA ARG A 303 -25.74 -14.03 6.61
C ARG A 303 -26.67 -12.83 6.63
N THR A 304 -26.61 -12.00 7.67
CA THR A 304 -27.57 -10.90 7.87
C THR A 304 -26.97 -9.50 7.81
N GLY A 305 -25.65 -9.37 7.86
CA GLY A 305 -24.96 -8.07 7.90
C GLY A 305 -25.10 -7.35 9.24
N LYS A 306 -25.70 -7.97 10.26
CA LYS A 306 -25.89 -7.35 11.58
C LYS A 306 -24.55 -7.18 12.27
N ARG A 307 -24.24 -5.95 12.71
CA ARG A 307 -23.05 -5.63 13.51
C ARG A 307 -23.04 -6.44 14.82
N ARG A 308 -21.93 -7.12 15.07
CA ARG A 308 -21.67 -7.84 16.34
C ARG A 308 -20.78 -7.02 17.25
N TRP A 309 -19.63 -6.60 16.74
CA TRP A 309 -18.69 -5.71 17.43
C TRP A 309 -17.92 -4.90 16.38
N HIS A 310 -17.26 -3.84 16.82
CA HIS A 310 -16.32 -3.08 16.01
C HIS A 310 -15.19 -2.57 16.90
N PHE A 311 -14.08 -2.17 16.28
CA PHE A 311 -12.99 -1.46 16.95
C PHE A 311 -12.42 -0.41 15.98
N GLN A 312 -12.28 0.83 16.45
CA GLN A 312 -11.73 1.94 15.68
C GLN A 312 -10.26 2.15 16.07
N SER A 313 -9.36 2.12 15.09
CA SER A 313 -7.91 2.25 15.29
C SER A 313 -7.38 3.66 15.10
N VAL A 314 -8.17 4.58 14.53
CA VAL A 314 -7.84 6.01 14.45
C VAL A 314 -9.10 6.80 14.69
N HIS A 315 -9.13 7.60 15.76
CA HIS A 315 -10.21 8.53 16.06
C HIS A 315 -10.07 9.78 15.20
N HIS A 316 -11.17 10.23 14.59
CA HIS A 316 -11.23 11.47 13.81
C HIS A 316 -10.04 11.62 12.84
N ASP A 317 -9.80 10.61 11.99
CA ASP A 317 -8.62 10.58 11.12
C ASP A 317 -8.56 11.81 10.20
N ILE A 318 -7.41 12.50 10.18
CA ILE A 318 -7.09 13.61 9.27
C ILE A 318 -5.82 13.32 8.46
N TRP A 319 -5.34 12.07 8.43
CA TRP A 319 -4.02 11.71 7.91
C TRP A 319 -4.05 10.71 6.76
N ASP A 320 -5.24 10.26 6.33
CA ASP A 320 -5.41 9.16 5.36
C ASP A 320 -4.86 7.83 5.89
N MET A 321 -5.20 7.49 7.14
CA MET A 321 -4.68 6.33 7.87
C MET A 321 -5.60 5.12 7.79
N ASP A 322 -6.03 4.82 6.57
CA ASP A 322 -6.97 3.73 6.26
C ASP A 322 -6.58 2.37 6.91
N ASN A 323 -7.58 1.58 7.28
CA ASN A 323 -7.39 0.17 7.65
C ASN A 323 -7.46 -0.73 6.41
N VAL A 324 -6.31 -0.97 5.81
CA VAL A 324 -6.23 -1.49 4.41
C VAL A 324 -5.40 -2.75 4.26
N MET A 325 -5.02 -3.30 5.40
CA MET A 325 -4.45 -4.63 5.48
C MET A 325 -5.61 -5.60 5.67
N ALA A 326 -5.78 -6.53 4.73
CA ALA A 326 -6.84 -7.53 4.81
C ALA A 326 -6.75 -8.26 6.17
N PRO A 327 -7.85 -8.35 6.96
CA PRO A 327 -7.81 -9.01 8.26
C PRO A 327 -7.34 -10.46 8.13
N VAL A 328 -6.49 -10.91 9.04
CA VAL A 328 -5.96 -12.28 9.07
C VAL A 328 -6.47 -12.97 10.33
N LEU A 329 -7.15 -14.11 10.17
CA LEU A 329 -7.70 -14.89 11.27
C LEU A 329 -6.73 -16.01 11.63
N ILE A 330 -6.28 -16.02 12.88
CA ILE A 330 -5.36 -17.05 13.37
C ILE A 330 -5.73 -17.50 14.78
N ASP A 331 -5.40 -18.75 15.07
CA ASP A 331 -5.41 -19.31 16.41
C ASP A 331 -3.98 -19.33 16.95
N ILE A 332 -3.76 -18.70 18.10
CA ILE A 332 -2.46 -18.61 18.78
C ILE A 332 -2.57 -19.02 20.25
N VAL A 333 -1.43 -19.27 20.91
CA VAL A 333 -1.38 -19.49 22.36
C VAL A 333 -0.77 -18.26 23.02
N VAL A 334 -1.55 -17.57 23.83
CA VAL A 334 -1.11 -16.39 24.61
C VAL A 334 -1.35 -16.71 26.07
N GLN A 335 -0.31 -16.59 26.90
CA GLN A 335 -0.35 -16.91 28.34
C GLN A 335 -0.97 -18.30 28.61
N HIS A 336 -0.49 -19.33 27.89
CA HIS A 336 -0.98 -20.72 27.96
C HIS A 336 -2.45 -20.94 27.60
N ARG A 337 -3.14 -19.95 27.03
CA ARG A 337 -4.53 -20.06 26.58
C ARG A 337 -4.59 -19.98 25.07
N LYS A 338 -5.31 -20.91 24.44
CA LYS A 338 -5.65 -20.81 23.01
C LYS A 338 -6.57 -19.60 22.82
N ARG A 339 -6.16 -18.66 21.96
CA ARG A 339 -6.92 -17.47 21.58
C ARG A 339 -7.25 -17.52 20.10
N LYS A 340 -8.51 -17.25 19.80
CA LYS A 340 -9.02 -17.04 18.45
C LYS A 340 -8.90 -15.55 18.14
N VAL A 341 -7.93 -15.15 17.32
CA VAL A 341 -7.67 -13.73 17.06
C VAL A 341 -7.91 -13.35 15.62
N VAL A 342 -8.20 -12.06 15.43
CA VAL A 342 -8.09 -11.35 14.16
C VAL A 342 -6.93 -10.37 14.29
N VAL A 343 -6.00 -10.45 13.35
CA VAL A 343 -4.89 -9.53 13.21
C VAL A 343 -5.18 -8.67 12.00
N TYR A 344 -5.18 -7.36 12.20
CA TYR A 344 -5.19 -6.43 11.10
C TYR A 344 -4.28 -5.26 11.44
N GLY A 345 -3.92 -4.49 10.44
CA GLY A 345 -3.16 -3.27 10.63
C GLY A 345 -3.76 -2.13 9.83
N SER A 346 -3.05 -1.02 9.84
CA SER A 346 -3.38 0.21 9.15
C SER A 346 -2.11 0.83 8.59
N LYS A 347 -2.29 1.84 7.73
CA LYS A 347 -1.22 2.73 7.28
C LYS A 347 -0.36 3.31 8.42
N VAL A 348 -0.85 3.31 9.67
CA VAL A 348 -0.08 3.69 10.87
C VAL A 348 1.14 2.81 11.16
N GLY A 349 1.25 1.60 10.59
CA GLY A 349 2.45 0.75 10.79
C GLY A 349 2.48 -0.03 12.11
N MET A 350 1.30 -0.31 12.67
CA MET A 350 1.07 -1.10 13.87
C MET A 350 0.05 -2.22 13.61
N TYR A 351 0.11 -3.28 14.40
CA TYR A 351 -0.91 -4.32 14.40
C TYR A 351 -1.85 -4.21 15.59
N TYR A 352 -3.13 -4.35 15.29
CA TYR A 352 -4.22 -4.48 16.24
C TYR A 352 -4.63 -5.95 16.26
N ILE A 353 -4.41 -6.61 17.40
CA ILE A 353 -4.72 -8.04 17.58
C ILE A 353 -5.86 -8.16 18.58
N LEU A 354 -7.03 -8.57 18.08
CA LEU A 354 -8.27 -8.62 18.83
C LEU A 354 -8.77 -10.06 18.94
N ASP A 355 -9.42 -10.43 20.05
CA ASP A 355 -10.19 -11.67 20.12
C ASP A 355 -11.34 -11.57 19.11
N ARG A 356 -11.32 -12.42 18.08
CA ARG A 356 -12.25 -12.24 16.95
C ARG A 356 -13.71 -12.50 17.33
N ARG A 357 -13.98 -13.08 18.50
CA ARG A 357 -15.35 -13.26 18.99
C ARG A 357 -15.92 -11.98 19.61
N THR A 358 -15.10 -11.18 20.28
CA THR A 358 -15.54 -10.07 21.14
C THR A 358 -15.04 -8.70 20.68
N GLY A 359 -13.96 -8.63 19.91
CA GLY A 359 -13.28 -7.38 19.54
C GLY A 359 -12.31 -6.86 20.61
N GLU A 360 -12.13 -7.58 21.73
CA GLU A 360 -11.24 -7.16 22.82
C GLU A 360 -9.76 -7.33 22.43
N ALA A 361 -8.95 -6.30 22.66
CA ALA A 361 -7.51 -6.33 22.41
C ALA A 361 -6.82 -7.33 23.34
N ILE A 362 -6.11 -8.32 22.78
CA ILE A 362 -5.51 -9.39 23.58
C ILE A 362 -4.19 -9.00 24.25
N HIS A 363 -3.56 -7.91 23.77
CA HIS A 363 -2.31 -7.34 24.29
C HIS A 363 -2.53 -6.02 25.02
N GLY A 364 -3.79 -5.65 25.25
CA GLY A 364 -4.17 -4.33 25.77
C GLY A 364 -4.20 -3.25 24.69
N MET A 365 -4.95 -2.18 25.00
CA MET A 365 -5.06 -0.97 24.18
C MET A 365 -4.95 0.22 25.13
N THR A 366 -4.04 1.14 24.84
CA THR A 366 -3.84 2.34 25.67
C THR A 366 -4.22 3.58 24.88
N GLU A 367 -5.21 4.32 25.37
CA GLU A 367 -5.47 5.68 24.88
C GLU A 367 -4.32 6.59 25.29
N ARG A 368 -3.65 7.22 24.32
CA ARG A 368 -2.56 8.16 24.58
C ARG A 368 -2.91 9.54 24.04
N PRO A 369 -2.61 10.62 24.80
CA PRO A 369 -2.73 11.97 24.28
C PRO A 369 -1.90 12.17 23.01
N VAL A 370 -2.47 12.88 22.04
CA VAL A 370 -1.80 13.29 20.80
C VAL A 370 -1.88 14.82 20.64
N PRO A 371 -1.03 15.45 19.80
CA PRO A 371 -1.08 16.91 19.62
C PRO A 371 -2.45 17.36 19.08
N GLN A 372 -2.89 18.54 19.51
CA GLN A 372 -4.24 19.06 19.23
C GLN A 372 -4.20 20.30 18.32
N ASP A 373 -5.20 20.42 17.44
CA ASP A 373 -5.50 21.64 16.70
C ASP A 373 -7.02 21.82 16.62
N GLU A 374 -7.54 22.84 17.29
CA GLU A 374 -8.98 23.11 17.37
C GLU A 374 -9.63 23.30 16.00
N ARG A 375 -8.90 23.84 15.01
CA ARG A 375 -9.40 24.07 13.65
C ARG A 375 -9.71 22.75 12.95
N GLN A 376 -8.92 21.73 13.23
CA GLN A 376 -9.09 20.37 12.70
C GLN A 376 -10.08 19.56 13.52
N ARG A 377 -10.48 20.01 14.71
CA ARG A 377 -11.30 19.23 15.66
C ARG A 377 -10.67 17.89 16.03
N THR A 378 -9.35 17.88 16.23
CA THR A 378 -8.57 16.69 16.56
C THR A 378 -9.16 15.92 17.74
N ALA A 379 -9.10 14.59 17.67
CA ALA A 379 -9.40 13.75 18.82
C ALA A 379 -8.31 13.91 19.90
N PRO A 380 -8.67 13.99 21.20
CA PRO A 380 -7.73 14.22 22.30
C PRO A 380 -6.73 13.07 22.49
N THR A 381 -7.15 11.84 22.19
CA THR A 381 -6.34 10.63 22.32
C THR A 381 -6.44 9.76 21.06
N GLN A 382 -5.50 8.83 20.94
CA GLN A 382 -5.53 7.77 19.95
C GLN A 382 -5.23 6.41 20.62
N PRO A 383 -5.77 5.30 20.09
CA PRO A 383 -5.54 3.97 20.63
C PRO A 383 -4.18 3.44 20.19
N PHE A 384 -3.34 3.02 21.15
CA PHE A 384 -2.06 2.36 20.87
C PHE A 384 -2.09 0.90 21.35
N PRO A 385 -1.88 -0.08 20.46
CA PRO A 385 -1.88 -1.50 20.84
C PRO A 385 -0.65 -1.83 21.68
N GLY A 386 -0.82 -2.72 22.68
CA GLY A 386 0.34 -3.31 23.35
C GLY A 386 1.22 -4.08 22.33
N GLY A 387 2.54 -3.93 22.45
CA GLY A 387 3.49 -4.43 21.45
C GLY A 387 4.46 -3.33 20.98
N LYS A 388 4.97 -3.46 19.76
CA LYS A 388 5.81 -2.44 19.11
C LYS A 388 5.41 -2.26 17.63
N PRO A 389 5.49 -1.03 17.10
CA PRO A 389 5.30 -0.79 15.67
C PRO A 389 6.41 -1.50 14.86
N PHE A 390 6.09 -1.87 13.62
CA PHE A 390 7.06 -2.51 12.71
C PHE A 390 7.76 -1.52 11.76
N VAL A 391 7.36 -0.24 11.79
CA VAL A 391 8.06 0.89 11.15
C VAL A 391 8.25 2.03 12.16
N PRO A 392 9.17 2.98 11.90
CA PRO A 392 9.26 4.22 12.66
C PRO A 392 7.91 4.96 12.71
N GLN A 393 7.73 5.80 13.74
CA GLN A 393 6.50 6.58 13.94
C GLN A 393 6.76 8.09 13.78
N GLU A 394 7.91 8.43 13.19
CA GLU A 394 8.36 9.78 12.88
C GLU A 394 9.44 9.74 11.78
N PRO A 395 9.65 10.85 11.03
CA PRO A 395 10.71 10.94 10.04
C PRO A 395 12.08 10.72 10.67
N ARG A 396 12.94 9.94 10.00
CA ARG A 396 14.30 9.62 10.46
C ARG A 396 15.35 10.02 9.45
N ILE A 397 16.38 10.75 9.92
CA ILE A 397 17.50 11.23 9.09
C ILE A 397 18.41 10.10 8.59
N ASP A 398 18.50 8.99 9.34
CA ASP A 398 19.32 7.82 9.03
C ASP A 398 18.58 6.76 8.18
N LYS A 399 17.37 7.08 7.74
CA LYS A 399 16.51 6.22 6.91
C LYS A 399 16.13 6.96 5.62
N ALA A 400 15.51 6.25 4.68
CA ALA A 400 14.95 6.86 3.47
C ALA A 400 13.90 7.95 3.75
N THR A 401 13.32 7.94 4.95
CA THR A 401 12.39 8.95 5.48
C THR A 401 13.06 10.28 5.87
N ARG A 402 14.32 10.53 5.48
CA ARG A 402 14.98 11.81 5.73
C ARG A 402 14.18 12.93 5.06
N PRO A 403 13.63 13.89 5.83
CA PRO A 403 12.82 14.95 5.27
C PRO A 403 13.67 15.88 4.39
N VAL A 404 13.05 16.41 3.33
CA VAL A 404 13.61 17.53 2.57
C VAL A 404 13.68 18.76 3.50
N PRO A 405 14.75 19.60 3.43
CA PRO A 405 14.89 20.76 4.30
C PRO A 405 13.73 21.76 4.25
N PHE A 406 13.64 22.59 5.29
CA PHE A 406 12.69 23.71 5.47
C PHE A 406 11.21 23.35 5.69
N TYR A 407 10.83 22.09 5.51
CA TYR A 407 9.56 21.58 6.01
C TYR A 407 9.54 21.55 7.54
N GLU A 408 8.39 21.84 8.12
CA GLU A 408 8.09 21.36 9.47
C GLU A 408 7.97 19.83 9.44
N THR A 409 8.34 19.15 10.52
CA THR A 409 8.25 17.69 10.60
C THR A 409 7.57 17.26 11.88
N GLY A 410 6.86 16.13 11.82
CA GLY A 410 6.18 15.57 12.97
C GLY A 410 5.97 14.06 12.87
N GLY A 411 5.75 13.43 14.01
CA GLY A 411 5.41 12.00 14.08
C GLY A 411 3.96 11.72 13.72
N LEU A 412 3.59 10.43 13.75
CA LEU A 412 2.22 9.99 13.59
C LEU A 412 1.26 10.80 14.49
N TYR A 413 0.13 11.20 13.93
CA TYR A 413 -0.90 12.05 14.55
C TYR A 413 -0.54 13.53 14.74
N THR A 414 0.50 14.04 14.07
CA THR A 414 0.77 15.49 14.06
C THR A 414 -0.31 16.23 13.24
N PRO A 415 -1.04 17.20 13.81
CA PRO A 415 -2.00 17.99 13.06
C PRO A 415 -1.30 18.94 12.09
N HIS A 416 -2.03 19.43 11.09
CA HIS A 416 -1.50 20.35 10.07
C HIS A 416 -2.58 21.35 9.64
N TRP A 417 -2.14 22.53 9.20
CA TRP A 417 -3.03 23.56 8.66
C TRP A 417 -2.30 24.46 7.66
N ASP A 418 -1.70 25.58 8.09
CA ASP A 418 -1.18 26.61 7.20
C ASP A 418 0.16 26.24 6.55
N ARG A 419 1.11 25.71 7.33
CA ARG A 419 2.44 25.34 6.84
C ARG A 419 2.47 23.84 6.53
N PRO A 420 3.15 23.42 5.45
CA PRO A 420 3.27 22.01 5.15
C PRO A 420 4.15 21.30 6.19
N VAL A 421 3.60 20.24 6.77
CA VAL A 421 4.28 19.38 7.73
C VAL A 421 4.55 18.03 7.08
N ILE A 422 5.80 17.57 7.10
CA ILE A 422 6.17 16.20 6.76
C ILE A 422 5.84 15.28 7.94
N ILE A 423 5.00 14.29 7.69
CA ILE A 423 4.57 13.30 8.68
C ILE A 423 5.01 11.90 8.23
N PHE A 424 5.42 11.07 9.21
CA PHE A 424 5.71 9.65 9.01
C PHE A 424 5.05 8.75 10.09
N PRO A 425 4.44 7.61 9.72
CA PRO A 425 4.15 7.19 8.34
C PRO A 425 3.34 8.23 7.57
N GLY A 426 3.59 8.36 6.26
CA GLY A 426 2.83 9.25 5.39
C GLY A 426 1.52 8.62 4.94
N ALA A 427 0.85 9.24 3.97
CA ALA A 427 -0.45 8.78 3.45
C ALA A 427 -0.38 7.47 2.64
N GLY A 428 0.82 7.10 2.18
CA GLY A 428 1.10 5.76 1.62
C GLY A 428 1.31 4.69 2.70
N GLY A 429 1.28 5.09 3.98
CA GLY A 429 1.41 4.22 5.14
C GLY A 429 2.77 3.59 5.34
N GLY A 430 2.94 3.02 6.53
CA GLY A 430 3.96 2.04 6.85
C GLY A 430 3.64 0.70 6.20
N ALA A 431 2.37 0.34 6.10
CA ALA A 431 1.86 -0.79 5.34
C ALA A 431 0.52 -0.41 4.70
N ASP A 432 0.23 -0.92 3.51
CA ASP A 432 -0.97 -0.58 2.74
C ASP A 432 -1.69 -1.88 2.29
N TRP A 433 -2.10 -2.00 1.02
CA TRP A 433 -2.87 -3.15 0.53
C TRP A 433 -2.07 -4.42 0.16
N ALA A 434 -0.75 -4.46 0.44
CA ALA A 434 0.01 -5.70 0.26
C ALA A 434 -0.53 -6.82 1.17
N HIS A 435 -0.73 -8.00 0.59
CA HIS A 435 -1.23 -9.15 1.35
C HIS A 435 -0.20 -9.62 2.38
N LEU A 436 -0.66 -9.79 3.61
CA LEU A 436 0.09 -10.42 4.69
C LEU A 436 0.19 -11.91 4.49
N SER A 437 1.15 -12.54 5.18
CA SER A 437 1.20 -13.99 5.32
C SER A 437 1.40 -14.38 6.78
N PHE A 438 0.69 -15.40 7.25
CA PHE A 438 0.96 -16.05 8.53
C PHE A 438 1.57 -17.43 8.29
N ASN A 439 2.76 -17.68 8.82
CA ASN A 439 3.40 -18.98 8.68
C ASN A 439 3.29 -19.79 9.99
N PRO A 440 2.44 -20.83 10.06
CA PRO A 440 2.22 -21.63 11.26
C PRO A 440 3.47 -22.39 11.74
N HIS A 441 4.50 -22.56 10.90
CA HIS A 441 5.76 -23.18 11.34
C HIS A 441 6.65 -22.24 12.15
N THR A 442 6.57 -20.93 11.90
CA THR A 442 7.30 -19.90 12.66
C THR A 442 6.43 -19.28 13.74
N GLY A 443 5.12 -19.27 13.53
CA GLY A 443 4.17 -18.52 14.34
C GLY A 443 4.13 -17.02 14.02
N TRP A 444 4.82 -16.56 12.98
CA TRP A 444 4.96 -15.12 12.67
C TRP A 444 4.07 -14.68 11.52
N ILE A 445 3.78 -13.38 11.52
CA ILE A 445 3.13 -12.67 10.43
C ILE A 445 4.19 -11.88 9.67
N TYR A 446 4.18 -11.96 8.36
CA TYR A 446 5.10 -11.29 7.45
C TYR A 446 4.37 -10.17 6.73
N VAL A 447 5.01 -9.00 6.70
CA VAL A 447 4.46 -7.78 6.07
C VAL A 447 5.51 -7.07 5.25
N GLY A 448 5.13 -6.73 4.01
CA GLY A 448 5.85 -5.74 3.21
C GLY A 448 5.49 -4.34 3.69
N TYR A 449 6.50 -3.52 3.97
CA TYR A 449 6.32 -2.15 4.48
C TYR A 449 6.94 -1.10 3.56
N GLY A 450 6.52 0.15 3.73
CA GLY A 450 7.02 1.33 3.03
C GLY A 450 7.65 2.33 3.98
N LEU A 451 8.68 3.04 3.50
CA LEU A 451 9.35 4.16 4.15
C LEU A 451 9.20 5.39 3.26
N ILE A 452 8.01 5.99 3.29
CA ILE A 452 7.60 7.11 2.44
C ILE A 452 6.96 8.17 3.31
N ASN A 453 7.50 9.38 3.30
CA ASN A 453 6.90 10.51 3.98
C ASN A 453 5.73 11.09 3.17
N SER A 454 4.94 11.94 3.80
CA SER A 454 3.98 12.80 3.11
C SER A 454 3.96 14.17 3.76
N GLY A 455 3.95 15.22 2.92
CA GLY A 455 3.70 16.60 3.31
C GLY A 455 2.21 16.89 3.32
N TYR A 456 1.74 17.51 4.39
CA TYR A 456 0.33 17.84 4.62
C TYR A 456 0.15 19.34 4.89
N SER A 457 -0.77 19.99 4.18
CA SER A 457 -1.30 21.31 4.55
C SER A 457 -2.74 21.51 4.06
N ASN A 458 -3.47 22.34 4.80
CA ASN A 458 -4.80 22.86 4.47
C ASN A 458 -4.78 24.39 4.26
N ALA A 459 -3.64 24.94 3.83
CA ALA A 459 -3.42 26.38 3.68
C ALA A 459 -4.40 27.07 2.69
N ARG A 460 -4.52 28.40 2.81
CA ARG A 460 -5.46 29.27 2.06
C ARG A 460 -5.24 29.22 0.54
N ASP A 461 -6.35 29.21 -0.20
CA ASP A 461 -6.46 29.20 -1.68
C ASP A 461 -5.91 27.96 -2.42
N GLY A 462 -5.42 26.93 -1.70
CA GLY A 462 -5.11 25.61 -2.26
C GLY A 462 -4.46 24.66 -1.24
N ARG A 463 -4.79 23.36 -1.32
CA ARG A 463 -4.38 22.33 -0.35
C ARG A 463 -3.13 21.58 -0.83
N VAL A 464 -2.08 21.48 0.00
CA VAL A 464 -1.02 20.47 -0.22
C VAL A 464 -1.50 19.15 0.36
N ASN A 465 -2.32 18.44 -0.42
CA ASN A 465 -2.95 17.22 0.07
C ASN A 465 -2.05 16.00 -0.19
N THR A 466 -1.50 15.41 0.88
CA THR A 466 -0.74 14.15 0.85
C THR A 466 0.33 14.10 -0.25
N SER A 467 1.10 15.17 -0.37
CA SER A 467 2.12 15.27 -1.40
C SER A 467 3.39 14.57 -0.94
N ARG A 468 4.02 13.75 -1.76
CA ARG A 468 5.36 13.23 -1.47
C ARG A 468 6.35 14.35 -1.82
N PRO A 469 7.12 14.90 -0.89
CA PRO A 469 8.08 15.96 -1.20
C PRO A 469 9.03 15.55 -2.33
N LEU A 470 9.31 16.49 -3.24
CA LEU A 470 10.24 16.24 -4.34
C LEU A 470 11.67 16.21 -3.79
N GLY A 471 12.48 15.28 -4.29
CA GLY A 471 13.81 15.03 -3.79
C GLY A 471 13.89 13.96 -2.70
N GLU A 472 12.79 13.49 -2.09
CA GLU A 472 12.88 12.41 -1.09
C GLU A 472 13.18 11.03 -1.70
N TYR A 473 13.76 10.14 -0.89
CA TYR A 473 13.91 8.74 -1.25
C TYR A 473 12.66 7.96 -0.88
N PHE A 474 12.35 6.94 -1.68
CA PHE A 474 11.35 5.94 -1.38
C PHE A 474 12.04 4.59 -1.16
N ALA A 475 11.80 4.00 0.00
CA ALA A 475 12.27 2.66 0.32
C ALA A 475 11.19 1.88 1.08
N GLY A 476 11.56 0.74 1.64
CA GLY A 476 10.69 -0.10 2.43
C GLY A 476 11.42 -1.37 2.85
N GLY A 477 10.68 -2.47 2.98
CA GLY A 477 11.28 -3.75 3.33
C GLY A 477 10.25 -4.75 3.79
N ILE A 478 10.71 -5.73 4.56
CA ILE A 478 9.87 -6.77 5.16
C ILE A 478 10.09 -6.78 6.66
N ALA A 479 9.02 -6.98 7.42
CA ALA A 479 9.08 -7.31 8.84
C ALA A 479 8.41 -8.66 9.10
N ALA A 480 8.98 -9.45 9.99
CA ALA A 480 8.29 -10.55 10.64
C ALA A 480 7.89 -10.12 12.05
N VAL A 481 6.63 -10.29 12.39
CA VAL A 481 6.06 -9.90 13.68
C VAL A 481 5.51 -11.13 14.38
N ASP A 482 5.86 -11.29 15.66
CA ASP A 482 5.30 -12.32 16.51
C ASP A 482 3.93 -11.85 17.06
N PRO A 483 2.81 -12.47 16.65
CA PRO A 483 1.47 -12.10 17.13
C PRO A 483 1.22 -12.48 18.60
N VAL A 484 2.07 -13.31 19.23
CA VAL A 484 1.96 -13.66 20.65
C VAL A 484 2.46 -12.52 21.55
N THR A 485 3.40 -11.72 21.07
CA THR A 485 3.96 -10.56 21.79
C THR A 485 3.67 -9.22 21.11
N ASN A 486 3.07 -9.26 19.92
CA ASN A 486 2.83 -8.13 19.02
C ASN A 486 4.07 -7.27 18.79
N THR A 487 5.23 -7.91 18.63
CA THR A 487 6.53 -7.24 18.49
C THR A 487 7.28 -7.78 17.28
N PRO A 488 7.98 -6.92 16.50
CA PRO A 488 8.84 -7.39 15.42
C PRO A 488 9.91 -8.35 15.92
N VAL A 489 10.02 -9.52 15.29
CA VAL A 489 11.10 -10.48 15.50
C VAL A 489 12.33 -10.04 14.73
N TRP A 490 12.13 -9.60 13.48
CA TRP A 490 13.14 -8.96 12.67
C TRP A 490 12.49 -7.97 11.71
N VAL A 491 13.25 -6.94 11.33
CA VAL A 491 12.90 -5.93 10.33
C VAL A 491 14.07 -5.81 9.39
N LYS A 492 13.82 -5.96 8.09
CA LYS A 492 14.86 -5.91 7.05
C LYS A 492 14.49 -4.84 6.04
N ASP A 493 15.17 -3.70 6.15
CA ASP A 493 15.12 -2.65 5.13
C ASP A 493 15.62 -3.20 3.79
N GLY A 494 14.97 -2.79 2.73
CA GLY A 494 15.30 -3.09 1.34
C GLY A 494 15.22 -1.85 0.47
N GLU A 495 15.52 -2.02 -0.81
CA GLU A 495 15.58 -0.91 -1.75
C GLU A 495 14.21 -0.32 -2.07
N TRP A 496 13.15 -1.11 -1.94
CA TRP A 496 11.83 -0.80 -2.46
C TRP A 496 10.76 -0.81 -1.38
N SER A 497 9.78 0.08 -1.50
CA SER A 497 8.51 -0.07 -0.78
C SER A 497 7.78 -1.34 -1.24
N LEU A 498 7.43 -2.20 -0.27
CA LEU A 498 6.69 -3.43 -0.50
C LEU A 498 5.25 -3.39 0.05
N ALA A 499 4.79 -2.21 0.47
CA ALA A 499 3.46 -2.02 1.06
C ALA A 499 2.30 -1.97 0.03
N HIS A 500 2.59 -1.70 -1.23
CA HIS A 500 1.60 -1.25 -2.23
C HIS A 500 1.20 -2.37 -3.22
N GLY A 501 0.79 -3.53 -2.67
CA GLY A 501 0.30 -4.69 -3.41
C GLY A 501 1.28 -5.85 -3.56
N ASN A 502 2.55 -5.65 -3.17
CA ASN A 502 3.59 -6.67 -3.19
C ASN A 502 3.36 -7.69 -2.05
N GLY A 503 2.39 -8.60 -2.24
CA GLY A 503 2.00 -9.58 -1.22
C GLY A 503 3.03 -10.68 -1.01
N ILE A 504 3.10 -11.20 0.22
CA ILE A 504 4.01 -12.29 0.61
C ILE A 504 3.26 -13.61 0.63
N LEU A 505 3.83 -14.67 0.05
CA LEU A 505 3.36 -16.04 0.20
C LEU A 505 4.34 -16.84 1.05
N THR A 506 3.89 -17.48 2.13
CA THR A 506 4.70 -18.45 2.89
C THR A 506 4.29 -19.88 2.57
N THR A 507 5.21 -20.84 2.74
CA THR A 507 4.96 -22.25 2.44
C THR A 507 5.48 -23.18 3.54
N ALA A 508 4.90 -24.38 3.64
CA ALA A 508 5.36 -25.44 4.53
C ALA A 508 6.79 -25.92 4.21
N GLY A 509 7.30 -25.61 3.01
CA GLY A 509 8.69 -25.83 2.61
C GLY A 509 9.72 -24.92 3.31
N ARG A 510 9.29 -24.05 4.23
CA ARG A 510 10.13 -23.09 4.97
C ARG A 510 10.76 -22.04 4.05
N VAL A 511 10.02 -21.60 3.03
CA VAL A 511 10.41 -20.56 2.08
C VAL A 511 9.24 -19.60 1.91
N MET A 512 9.53 -18.31 1.80
CA MET A 512 8.57 -17.27 1.43
C MET A 512 8.86 -16.69 0.04
N PHE A 513 7.84 -16.24 -0.68
CA PHE A 513 7.96 -15.60 -1.98
C PHE A 513 7.50 -14.15 -1.90
N GLN A 514 8.29 -13.25 -2.48
CA GLN A 514 8.03 -11.81 -2.46
C GLN A 514 8.41 -11.16 -3.79
N GLY A 515 7.49 -10.35 -4.33
CA GLY A 515 7.72 -9.56 -5.53
C GLY A 515 8.25 -8.15 -5.26
N GLY A 516 9.06 -7.61 -6.17
CA GLY A 516 9.59 -6.25 -6.12
C GLY A 516 9.08 -5.32 -7.23
N PRO A 517 9.10 -3.99 -7.04
CA PRO A 517 8.76 -3.01 -8.08
C PRO A 517 9.67 -2.99 -9.32
N ASP A 518 10.89 -3.51 -9.19
CA ASP A 518 11.86 -3.74 -10.28
C ASP A 518 11.59 -5.00 -11.12
N GLY A 519 10.52 -5.72 -10.79
CA GLY A 519 10.07 -6.92 -11.49
C GLY A 519 10.74 -8.21 -11.07
N VAL A 520 11.52 -8.20 -10.00
CA VAL A 520 12.15 -9.41 -9.46
C VAL A 520 11.19 -10.12 -8.50
N LEU A 521 10.99 -11.42 -8.72
CA LEU A 521 10.39 -12.33 -7.73
C LEU A 521 11.52 -12.99 -6.94
N HIS A 522 11.50 -12.86 -5.62
CA HIS A 522 12.43 -13.51 -4.71
C HIS A 522 11.77 -14.72 -4.04
N ALA A 523 12.55 -15.76 -3.80
CA ALA A 523 12.28 -16.76 -2.78
C ALA A 523 13.27 -16.56 -1.63
N MET A 524 12.79 -16.55 -0.40
CA MET A 524 13.55 -16.12 0.78
C MET A 524 13.38 -17.09 1.94
N ASP A 525 14.37 -17.14 2.83
CA ASP A 525 14.33 -17.88 4.07
C ASP A 525 13.26 -17.31 5.01
N ASP A 526 12.32 -18.15 5.47
CA ASP A 526 11.22 -17.72 6.34
C ASP A 526 11.66 -17.26 7.74
N VAL A 527 12.86 -17.64 8.20
CA VAL A 527 13.38 -17.26 9.51
C VAL A 527 14.25 -16.02 9.44
N THR A 528 15.12 -15.89 8.42
CA THR A 528 16.11 -14.80 8.36
C THR A 528 15.77 -13.71 7.35
N GLY A 529 14.85 -13.97 6.42
CA GLY A 529 14.58 -13.06 5.31
C GLY A 529 15.72 -12.98 4.29
N ASP A 530 16.62 -13.96 4.25
CA ASP A 530 17.69 -13.99 3.25
C ASP A 530 17.18 -14.50 1.91
N VAL A 531 17.62 -13.85 0.84
CA VAL A 531 17.25 -14.24 -0.53
C VAL A 531 17.97 -15.54 -0.88
N LEU A 532 17.20 -16.55 -1.27
CA LEU A 532 17.69 -17.89 -1.66
C LEU A 532 17.67 -18.09 -3.17
N TRP A 533 16.77 -17.39 -3.86
CA TRP A 533 16.58 -17.44 -5.31
C TRP A 533 15.90 -16.17 -5.80
N SER A 534 16.16 -15.79 -7.04
CA SER A 534 15.56 -14.60 -7.68
C SER A 534 15.28 -14.87 -9.15
N PHE A 535 14.24 -14.23 -9.69
CA PHE A 535 13.89 -14.33 -11.11
C PHE A 535 13.24 -13.05 -11.62
N GLN A 536 13.66 -12.58 -12.78
CA GLN A 536 13.13 -11.37 -13.41
C GLN A 536 11.88 -11.70 -14.25
N THR A 537 10.78 -11.01 -13.95
CA THR A 537 9.45 -11.28 -14.52
C THR A 537 9.06 -10.32 -15.66
N GLY A 538 9.81 -9.24 -15.86
CA GLY A 538 9.66 -8.28 -16.97
C GLY A 538 8.86 -7.02 -16.62
N ALA A 539 8.11 -7.04 -15.51
CA ALA A 539 7.34 -5.91 -15.01
C ALA A 539 7.25 -5.97 -13.47
N GLY A 540 6.95 -4.85 -12.80
CA GLY A 540 6.87 -4.79 -11.34
C GLY A 540 5.86 -5.78 -10.76
N VAL A 541 6.22 -6.50 -9.69
CA VAL A 541 5.38 -7.54 -9.08
C VAL A 541 4.54 -6.95 -7.94
N HIS A 542 3.37 -6.38 -8.25
CA HIS A 542 2.45 -5.74 -7.29
C HIS A 542 1.18 -6.57 -7.03
N THR A 543 1.31 -7.88 -7.11
CA THR A 543 0.30 -8.87 -6.75
C THR A 543 0.90 -9.87 -5.76
N SER A 544 0.07 -10.73 -5.16
CA SER A 544 0.58 -11.80 -4.31
C SER A 544 0.95 -13.03 -5.15
N PRO A 545 2.13 -13.64 -4.94
CA PRO A 545 2.38 -15.00 -5.40
C PRO A 545 1.36 -15.96 -4.78
N ILE A 546 1.06 -17.04 -5.50
CA ILE A 546 0.22 -18.15 -5.05
C ILE A 546 0.91 -19.48 -5.28
N ALA A 547 0.52 -20.52 -4.55
CA ALA A 547 1.02 -21.89 -4.73
C ALA A 547 -0.12 -22.87 -5.00
N TYR A 548 0.12 -23.83 -5.89
CA TYR A 548 -0.84 -24.88 -6.25
C TYR A 548 -0.11 -26.15 -6.68
N GLU A 549 -0.84 -27.26 -6.82
CA GLU A 549 -0.29 -28.55 -7.23
C GLU A 549 -1.11 -29.17 -8.38
N ILE A 550 -0.43 -29.73 -9.37
CA ILE A 550 -1.05 -30.51 -10.45
C ILE A 550 -0.28 -31.81 -10.65
N ASP A 551 -0.94 -32.94 -10.46
CA ASP A 551 -0.37 -34.30 -10.56
C ASP A 551 0.93 -34.46 -9.74
N GLY A 552 0.92 -33.93 -8.51
CA GLY A 552 2.05 -33.98 -7.59
C GLY A 552 3.14 -32.94 -7.86
N GLU A 553 3.11 -32.17 -8.96
CA GLU A 553 4.05 -31.08 -9.20
C GLU A 553 3.59 -29.80 -8.49
N GLN A 554 4.44 -29.24 -7.61
CA GLN A 554 4.19 -27.95 -6.96
C GLN A 554 4.59 -26.81 -7.90
N TYR A 555 3.70 -25.84 -8.04
CA TYR A 555 3.89 -24.61 -8.79
C TYR A 555 3.76 -23.38 -7.89
N ILE A 556 4.49 -22.32 -8.26
CA ILE A 556 4.28 -20.95 -7.77
C ILE A 556 3.84 -20.11 -8.95
N ALA A 557 2.79 -19.29 -8.83
CA ALA A 557 2.39 -18.35 -9.88
C ALA A 557 2.27 -16.92 -9.36
N VAL A 558 2.50 -15.94 -10.24
CA VAL A 558 2.36 -14.52 -9.91
C VAL A 558 2.05 -13.70 -11.17
N LEU A 559 1.22 -12.67 -11.02
CA LEU A 559 0.98 -11.68 -12.07
C LEU A 559 1.90 -10.48 -11.87
N ALA A 560 2.88 -10.33 -12.76
CA ALA A 560 3.77 -9.20 -12.83
C ALA A 560 3.21 -8.17 -13.81
N GLY A 561 2.58 -7.11 -13.29
CA GLY A 561 1.93 -6.09 -14.12
C GLY A 561 2.11 -4.65 -13.70
N GLY A 562 2.98 -4.39 -12.72
CA GLY A 562 3.34 -3.07 -12.26
C GLY A 562 2.23 -2.31 -11.54
N ASN A 563 2.57 -1.11 -11.06
CA ASN A 563 1.64 -0.20 -10.40
C ASN A 563 2.00 1.27 -10.74
N GLY A 564 1.31 2.22 -10.13
CA GLY A 564 1.68 3.65 -10.16
C GLY A 564 2.04 4.21 -8.78
N LEU A 565 2.05 3.36 -7.75
CA LEU A 565 2.31 3.75 -6.37
C LEU A 565 3.35 2.82 -5.72
N PRO A 566 4.23 3.36 -4.86
CA PRO A 566 4.45 4.79 -4.63
C PRO A 566 5.28 5.45 -5.75
N TYR A 567 5.88 4.64 -6.62
CA TYR A 567 6.77 5.07 -7.71
C TYR A 567 5.97 5.27 -9.01
N PRO A 568 6.01 6.45 -9.65
CA PRO A 568 5.21 6.69 -10.86
C PRO A 568 5.75 6.03 -12.15
N ASP A 569 7.00 5.58 -12.15
CA ASP A 569 7.75 4.98 -13.26
C ASP A 569 8.01 3.48 -13.10
N ILE A 570 7.16 2.78 -12.33
CA ILE A 570 7.21 1.32 -12.25
C ILE A 570 6.95 0.72 -13.64
N PRO A 571 7.78 -0.25 -14.07
CA PRO A 571 7.52 -1.04 -15.27
C PRO A 571 6.18 -1.78 -15.17
N LYS A 572 5.27 -1.51 -16.12
CA LYS A 572 3.96 -2.14 -16.22
C LYS A 572 3.99 -3.25 -17.26
N GLY A 573 3.08 -4.21 -17.11
CA GLY A 573 2.95 -5.35 -18.01
C GLY A 573 1.71 -6.19 -17.71
N ASP A 574 1.64 -7.36 -18.34
CA ASP A 574 0.54 -8.31 -18.22
C ASP A 574 1.06 -9.76 -18.06
N HIS A 575 2.24 -9.90 -17.45
CA HIS A 575 2.99 -11.14 -17.40
C HIS A 575 2.47 -12.06 -16.29
N LEU A 576 1.69 -13.08 -16.64
CA LEU A 576 1.37 -14.17 -15.74
C LEU A 576 2.46 -15.25 -15.85
N TRP A 577 3.18 -15.46 -14.76
CA TRP A 577 4.25 -16.46 -14.65
C TRP A 577 3.81 -17.64 -13.79
N ALA A 578 4.32 -18.82 -14.11
CA ALA A 578 4.44 -19.90 -13.14
C ALA A 578 5.85 -20.49 -13.10
N PHE A 579 6.20 -21.06 -11.96
CA PHE A 579 7.51 -21.62 -11.63
C PHE A 579 7.34 -23.01 -11.05
N LYS A 580 8.27 -23.91 -11.36
CA LYS A 580 8.36 -25.23 -10.73
C LYS A 580 9.81 -25.69 -10.63
N LEU A 581 10.06 -26.73 -9.84
CA LEU A 581 11.38 -27.37 -9.81
C LEU A 581 11.69 -27.97 -11.19
N GLY A 582 12.86 -27.61 -11.73
CA GLY A 582 13.28 -28.03 -13.08
C GLY A 582 12.60 -27.26 -14.22
N GLY A 583 11.91 -26.15 -13.95
CA GLY A 583 11.41 -25.25 -14.99
C GLY A 583 12.56 -24.65 -15.81
N THR A 584 12.38 -24.53 -17.12
CA THR A 584 13.43 -24.12 -18.08
C THR A 584 13.08 -22.86 -18.88
N VAL A 585 11.92 -22.25 -18.65
CA VAL A 585 11.58 -20.96 -19.27
C VAL A 585 12.47 -19.89 -18.66
N ALA A 586 13.20 -19.18 -19.52
CA ALA A 586 14.16 -18.16 -19.13
C ALA A 586 13.46 -16.93 -18.51
N PRO A 587 14.16 -16.16 -17.66
CA PRO A 587 13.69 -14.85 -17.21
C PRO A 587 13.36 -13.91 -18.36
N ALA A 588 12.41 -13.00 -18.12
CA ALA A 588 12.20 -11.88 -19.01
C ALA A 588 13.41 -10.93 -19.00
N PRO A 589 13.60 -10.10 -20.05
CA PRO A 589 14.53 -8.99 -20.00
C PRO A 589 14.24 -8.08 -18.79
N ALA A 590 15.28 -7.65 -18.10
CA ALA A 590 15.12 -6.72 -16.99
C ALA A 590 14.63 -5.36 -17.50
N PRO A 591 13.50 -4.83 -16.99
CA PRO A 591 13.07 -3.48 -17.30
C PRO A 591 13.96 -2.46 -16.57
N THR A 592 13.83 -1.19 -16.93
CA THR A 592 14.41 -0.09 -16.15
C THR A 592 13.78 -0.07 -14.75
N PRO A 593 14.56 -0.20 -13.66
CA PRO A 593 14.01 -0.11 -12.31
C PRO A 593 13.38 1.27 -12.04
N PRO A 594 12.36 1.36 -11.16
CA PRO A 594 11.77 2.64 -10.82
C PRO A 594 12.78 3.58 -10.13
N SER A 595 12.54 4.88 -10.25
CA SER A 595 13.37 5.90 -9.62
C SER A 595 13.29 5.80 -8.10
N LYS A 596 14.43 5.58 -7.44
CA LYS A 596 14.52 5.51 -5.96
C LYS A 596 14.19 6.84 -5.28
N ARG A 597 14.31 7.95 -6.01
CA ARG A 597 14.03 9.31 -5.54
C ARG A 597 12.79 9.86 -6.24
N ASN A 598 11.98 10.61 -5.50
CA ASN A 598 10.87 11.37 -6.06
C ASN A 598 11.40 12.56 -6.88
N ASP A 599 11.68 12.33 -8.16
CA ASP A 599 12.30 13.33 -9.02
C ASP A 599 11.31 14.41 -9.51
N VAL A 600 11.84 15.59 -9.85
CA VAL A 600 11.15 16.59 -10.67
C VAL A 600 10.97 16.03 -12.08
N ARG A 601 9.73 15.82 -12.49
CA ARG A 601 9.39 15.23 -13.81
C ARG A 601 8.94 16.24 -14.86
N ALA A 602 8.98 17.54 -14.54
CA ALA A 602 8.73 18.58 -15.52
C ALA A 602 9.72 18.46 -16.69
N ALA A 603 9.22 18.76 -17.90
CA ALA A 603 10.05 18.80 -19.09
C ALA A 603 11.20 19.81 -18.90
N PRO A 604 12.43 19.48 -19.34
CA PRO A 604 13.55 20.41 -19.23
C PRO A 604 13.31 21.65 -20.09
N VAL A 605 13.64 22.81 -19.52
CA VAL A 605 13.70 24.09 -20.23
C VAL A 605 15.17 24.52 -20.28
N THR A 606 15.67 24.86 -21.46
CA THR A 606 17.07 25.30 -21.60
C THR A 606 17.27 26.68 -20.98
N GLY A 607 18.48 26.93 -20.48
CA GLY A 607 18.89 28.25 -19.98
C GLY A 607 18.57 29.36 -20.96
N ALA A 608 18.91 29.19 -22.24
CA ALA A 608 18.60 30.18 -23.28
C ALA A 608 17.09 30.46 -23.42
N ALA A 609 16.24 29.42 -23.40
CA ALA A 609 14.78 29.59 -23.51
C ALA A 609 14.16 30.28 -22.28
N ALA A 610 14.71 30.03 -21.09
CA ALA A 610 14.28 30.67 -19.85
C ALA A 610 14.97 32.01 -19.57
N GLY A 611 15.86 32.50 -20.46
CA GLY A 611 16.69 33.68 -20.19
C GLY A 611 17.59 33.52 -18.95
N TYR A 612 18.04 32.29 -18.69
CA TYR A 612 18.79 31.86 -17.51
C TYR A 612 18.15 32.32 -16.20
N THR A 613 16.82 32.39 -16.15
CA THR A 613 16.07 32.89 -15.01
C THR A 613 15.18 31.81 -14.42
N VAL A 614 15.20 31.68 -13.09
CA VAL A 614 14.21 30.94 -12.31
C VAL A 614 13.33 31.95 -11.58
N THR A 615 12.05 31.96 -11.94
CA THR A 615 11.03 32.78 -11.30
C THR A 615 10.37 31.99 -10.17
N ILE A 616 10.59 32.44 -8.92
CA ILE A 616 10.14 31.72 -7.73
C ILE A 616 8.67 32.07 -7.42
N GLY A 617 7.92 31.08 -6.91
CA GLY A 617 6.51 31.23 -6.58
C GLY A 617 5.60 31.28 -7.82
N ARG A 618 6.06 30.79 -8.97
CA ARG A 618 5.31 30.78 -10.24
C ARG A 618 5.38 29.39 -10.86
N VAL A 619 4.28 28.97 -11.50
CA VAL A 619 4.23 27.73 -12.29
C VAL A 619 4.58 28.04 -13.74
N TRP A 620 5.42 27.22 -14.37
CA TRP A 620 5.78 27.37 -15.79
C TRP A 620 4.57 27.09 -16.69
N ASP A 621 4.26 28.00 -17.61
CA ASP A 621 3.28 27.79 -18.67
C ASP A 621 3.99 27.26 -19.91
N ALA A 622 3.86 25.96 -20.15
CA ALA A 622 4.51 25.30 -21.28
C ALA A 622 3.98 25.76 -22.65
N THR A 623 2.74 26.26 -22.72
CA THR A 623 2.14 26.76 -23.97
C THR A 623 2.72 28.11 -24.36
N ARG A 624 2.94 28.99 -23.37
CA ARG A 624 3.57 30.29 -23.58
C ARG A 624 5.11 30.24 -23.55
N GLY A 625 5.69 29.15 -23.04
CA GLY A 625 7.13 29.05 -22.80
C GLY A 625 7.62 30.11 -21.82
N ALA A 626 6.83 30.40 -20.77
CA ALA A 626 7.11 31.48 -19.82
C ALA A 626 6.51 31.22 -18.44
N PRO A 627 6.94 31.93 -17.38
CA PRO A 627 6.29 31.90 -16.08
C PRO A 627 4.80 32.27 -16.12
N GLY A 628 4.02 31.66 -15.23
CA GLY A 628 2.63 32.01 -14.95
C GLY A 628 2.46 33.41 -14.34
N ALA A 629 1.30 34.02 -14.54
CA ALA A 629 0.99 35.38 -14.07
C ALA A 629 0.42 35.44 -12.64
N THR A 630 0.19 34.29 -12.00
CA THR A 630 -0.30 34.20 -10.61
C THR A 630 0.75 33.57 -9.69
N GLU A 631 0.92 34.15 -8.50
CA GLU A 631 1.76 33.56 -7.45
C GLU A 631 1.14 32.25 -6.98
N ASN A 632 1.99 31.26 -6.69
CA ASN A 632 1.56 29.97 -6.19
C ASN A 632 2.46 29.54 -5.03
N THR A 633 1.85 29.46 -3.86
CA THR A 633 2.51 29.12 -2.60
C THR A 633 2.22 27.68 -2.17
N VAL A 634 1.58 26.86 -3.01
CA VAL A 634 1.09 25.51 -2.64
C VAL A 634 1.52 24.42 -3.63
N ALA A 635 1.76 24.76 -4.89
CA ALA A 635 2.10 23.78 -5.91
C ALA A 635 3.58 23.39 -5.83
N GLN A 636 3.86 22.10 -5.89
CA GLN A 636 5.25 21.62 -5.86
C GLN A 636 6.11 22.15 -7.03
N ASN A 637 5.46 22.51 -8.14
CA ASN A 637 6.10 23.01 -9.36
C ASN A 637 6.14 24.53 -9.49
N ALA A 638 5.96 25.27 -8.38
CA ALA A 638 6.03 26.72 -8.36
C ALA A 638 7.48 27.28 -8.29
N MET A 639 8.36 26.65 -9.07
CA MET A 639 9.69 27.14 -9.48
C MET A 639 9.67 27.18 -10.99
N SER A 640 9.87 28.33 -11.64
CA SER A 640 9.58 28.47 -13.07
C SER A 640 10.81 28.91 -13.89
N PRO A 641 11.37 28.05 -14.75
CA PRO A 641 10.98 26.66 -14.99
C PRO A 641 11.38 25.74 -13.82
N GLN A 642 10.62 24.66 -13.61
CA GLN A 642 10.86 23.74 -12.50
C GLN A 642 12.10 22.88 -12.75
N HIS A 643 12.37 22.60 -14.03
CA HIS A 643 13.53 21.86 -14.50
C HIS A 643 14.27 22.73 -15.50
N LEU A 644 15.41 23.30 -15.09
CA LEU A 644 16.28 24.11 -15.93
C LEU A 644 17.51 23.30 -16.34
N THR A 645 17.93 23.38 -17.61
CA THR A 645 19.18 22.79 -18.09
C THR A 645 20.13 23.86 -18.62
N ILE A 646 21.36 23.91 -18.12
CA ILE A 646 22.36 24.94 -18.45
C ILE A 646 23.74 24.32 -18.70
N PRO A 647 24.62 24.94 -19.50
CA PRO A 647 26.01 24.51 -19.58
C PRO A 647 26.79 24.93 -18.32
N ALA A 648 27.85 24.19 -17.98
CA ALA A 648 28.81 24.63 -16.96
C ALA A 648 29.40 26.02 -17.31
N GLY A 649 29.51 26.88 -16.29
CA GLY A 649 29.91 28.28 -16.39
C GLY A 649 28.75 29.26 -16.58
N ALA A 650 27.51 28.78 -16.78
CA ALA A 650 26.35 29.66 -16.89
C ALA A 650 25.97 30.31 -15.55
N THR A 651 25.55 31.57 -15.62
CA THR A 651 25.00 32.31 -14.47
C THR A 651 23.48 32.30 -14.53
N VAL A 652 22.84 31.83 -13.46
CA VAL A 652 21.38 31.78 -13.31
C VAL A 652 20.92 32.90 -12.40
N THR A 653 19.86 33.60 -12.79
CA THR A 653 19.17 34.59 -11.96
C THR A 653 17.95 33.96 -11.30
N PHE A 654 17.87 34.01 -9.97
CA PHE A 654 16.69 33.69 -9.21
C PHE A 654 15.93 34.99 -8.93
N VAL A 655 14.65 35.05 -9.26
CA VAL A 655 13.84 36.27 -9.10
C VAL A 655 12.57 35.98 -8.33
N ASN A 656 12.28 36.83 -7.35
CA ASN A 656 10.94 36.98 -6.78
C ASN A 656 10.26 38.16 -7.52
N PRO A 657 9.29 37.93 -8.42
CA PRO A 657 8.64 39.00 -9.16
C PRO A 657 7.99 40.05 -8.26
N ALA A 658 7.98 41.30 -8.71
CA ALA A 658 7.28 42.38 -7.99
C ALA A 658 5.77 42.13 -7.84
N GLY A 659 5.18 41.26 -8.68
CA GLY A 659 3.79 40.86 -8.61
C GLY A 659 3.49 39.72 -7.65
N ASN A 660 4.48 39.17 -6.93
CA ASN A 660 4.21 38.28 -5.79
C ASN A 660 3.86 39.14 -4.57
N ALA A 661 2.98 38.63 -3.71
CA ALA A 661 2.69 39.20 -2.41
C ALA A 661 3.69 38.73 -1.34
N SER A 662 4.25 37.52 -1.49
CA SER A 662 5.08 36.89 -0.47
C SER A 662 6.58 37.06 -0.75
N ALA A 663 7.36 37.03 0.33
CA ALA A 663 8.79 36.78 0.21
C ALA A 663 9.03 35.31 -0.19
N HIS A 664 10.13 35.07 -0.90
CA HIS A 664 10.54 33.74 -1.35
C HIS A 664 12.05 33.56 -1.16
N ALA A 665 12.50 32.31 -1.14
CA ALA A 665 13.92 31.96 -1.22
C ALA A 665 14.12 30.81 -2.22
N ALA A 666 15.37 30.53 -2.58
CA ALA A 666 15.75 29.29 -3.22
C ALA A 666 17.07 28.83 -2.60
N VAL A 667 17.06 27.63 -2.01
CA VAL A 667 18.23 27.05 -1.36
C VAL A 667 18.42 25.65 -1.92
N SER A 668 19.64 25.36 -2.40
CA SER A 668 19.97 24.01 -2.84
C SER A 668 20.03 23.05 -1.66
N PHE A 669 19.65 21.80 -1.89
CA PHE A 669 19.73 20.75 -0.89
C PHE A 669 20.36 19.48 -1.49
N PHE A 670 21.00 18.68 -0.64
CA PHE A 670 21.97 17.60 -0.92
C PHE A 670 23.39 18.06 -1.20
N ASP A 671 23.57 19.05 -2.08
CA ASP A 671 24.89 19.50 -2.52
C ASP A 671 25.34 20.81 -1.86
N ASP A 672 24.42 21.53 -1.20
CA ASP A 672 24.65 22.83 -0.56
C ASP A 672 25.32 23.89 -1.48
N GLU A 673 25.07 23.77 -2.80
CA GLU A 673 25.63 24.64 -3.86
C GLU A 673 25.32 26.15 -3.76
N PHE A 674 24.11 26.55 -3.34
CA PHE A 674 23.72 27.96 -3.28
C PHE A 674 22.58 28.23 -2.27
N ASP A 675 22.52 29.48 -1.80
CA ASP A 675 21.43 30.03 -0.98
C ASP A 675 21.19 31.49 -1.40
N THR A 676 19.98 31.81 -1.87
CA THR A 676 19.63 33.17 -2.28
C THR A 676 19.48 34.15 -1.11
N GLY A 677 19.34 33.64 0.11
CA GLY A 677 18.68 34.35 1.20
C GLY A 677 17.20 34.64 0.88
N VAL A 678 16.56 35.45 1.72
CA VAL A 678 15.17 35.88 1.49
C VAL A 678 15.12 36.98 0.43
N LEU A 679 14.43 36.72 -0.66
CA LEU A 679 14.11 37.68 -1.72
C LEU A 679 12.72 38.26 -1.48
N MET A 680 12.66 39.56 -1.19
CA MET A 680 11.41 40.31 -1.19
C MET A 680 10.86 40.47 -2.63
N PRO A 681 9.55 40.71 -2.82
CA PRO A 681 9.00 40.99 -4.15
C PRO A 681 9.79 42.08 -4.89
N GLY A 682 10.14 41.78 -6.15
CA GLY A 682 10.94 42.64 -7.02
C GLY A 682 12.46 42.52 -6.83
N LYS A 683 12.94 41.60 -6.00
CA LYS A 683 14.37 41.33 -5.81
C LYS A 683 14.81 40.08 -6.57
N SER A 684 16.10 40.06 -6.90
CA SER A 684 16.76 38.94 -7.57
C SER A 684 18.13 38.68 -6.97
N TRP A 685 18.65 37.50 -7.26
CA TRP A 685 19.98 37.04 -6.87
C TRP A 685 20.56 36.14 -7.98
N THR A 686 21.87 36.03 -8.09
CA THR A 686 22.52 35.29 -9.19
C THR A 686 23.58 34.30 -8.69
N HIS A 687 23.67 33.14 -9.33
CA HIS A 687 24.72 32.13 -9.09
C HIS A 687 25.36 31.68 -10.38
N THR A 688 26.67 31.42 -10.37
CA THR A 688 27.38 30.79 -11.50
C THR A 688 27.65 29.33 -11.20
N PHE A 689 27.04 28.43 -11.96
CA PHE A 689 27.23 26.99 -11.80
C PHE A 689 28.43 26.51 -12.61
N THR A 690 29.50 26.08 -11.96
CA THR A 690 30.76 25.72 -12.64
C THR A 690 30.97 24.21 -12.81
N ARG A 691 30.19 23.39 -12.11
CA ARG A 691 30.37 21.93 -12.05
C ARG A 691 29.17 21.22 -12.67
N PRO A 692 29.37 20.29 -13.63
CA PRO A 692 28.30 19.42 -14.11
C PRO A 692 27.66 18.63 -12.97
N GLY A 693 26.34 18.45 -13.02
CA GLY A 693 25.58 17.80 -11.96
C GLY A 693 24.09 18.13 -11.99
N THR A 694 23.34 17.54 -11.07
CA THR A 694 21.91 17.84 -10.87
C THR A 694 21.72 18.40 -9.48
N TYR A 695 21.33 19.66 -9.39
CA TYR A 695 21.16 20.39 -8.15
C TYR A 695 19.68 20.55 -7.85
N PHE A 696 19.20 19.90 -6.78
CA PHE A 696 17.86 20.13 -6.25
C PHE A 696 17.85 21.36 -5.36
N TYR A 697 16.75 22.10 -5.37
CA TYR A 697 16.56 23.27 -4.52
C TYR A 697 15.07 23.47 -4.24
N ASN A 698 14.76 24.05 -3.09
CA ASN A 698 13.39 24.43 -2.73
C ASN A 698 13.34 25.83 -2.11
N ASP A 699 12.13 26.34 -1.99
CA ASP A 699 11.89 27.62 -1.34
C ASP A 699 11.87 27.45 0.18
N ALA A 700 12.80 28.11 0.88
CA ALA A 700 12.89 28.00 2.33
C ALA A 700 11.64 28.55 3.07
N ILE A 701 10.78 29.33 2.40
CA ILE A 701 9.52 29.84 2.96
C ILE A 701 8.35 28.92 2.62
N TYR A 702 8.30 28.42 1.37
CA TYR A 702 7.28 27.50 0.85
C TYR A 702 7.95 26.19 0.35
N PRO A 703 8.39 25.31 1.26
CA PRO A 703 9.34 24.23 0.98
C PRO A 703 8.86 23.16 -0.01
N GLN A 704 7.55 23.13 -0.29
CA GLN A 704 6.94 22.35 -1.35
C GLN A 704 7.34 22.81 -2.74
N ASN A 705 7.54 24.11 -2.96
CA ASN A 705 8.00 24.67 -4.23
C ASN A 705 9.43 24.17 -4.46
N THR A 706 9.60 23.19 -5.34
CA THR A 706 10.87 22.49 -5.54
C THR A 706 11.23 22.46 -7.01
N GLY A 707 12.47 22.80 -7.32
CA GLY A 707 13.03 22.75 -8.66
C GLY A 707 14.30 21.92 -8.73
N LYS A 708 14.76 21.69 -9.96
CA LYS A 708 16.10 21.16 -10.24
C LYS A 708 16.79 21.94 -11.36
N ILE A 709 18.10 22.10 -11.23
CA ILE A 709 18.99 22.62 -12.28
C ILE A 709 19.93 21.48 -12.68
N VAL A 710 19.94 21.14 -13.97
CA VAL A 710 20.89 20.18 -14.54
C VAL A 710 21.96 20.96 -15.29
N VAL A 711 23.20 20.81 -14.85
CA VAL A 711 24.38 21.43 -15.45
C VAL A 711 25.08 20.40 -16.32
N THR A 712 25.14 20.65 -17.62
CA THR A 712 25.74 19.77 -18.63
C THR A 712 27.17 20.14 -18.99
#